data_AF-A0A090X7D2-F1
#
_entry.id   AF-A0A090X7D2-F1
#
_cell.length_a   1.000
_cell.length_b   1.000
_cell.length_c   1.000
_cell.angle_alpha   90.00
_cell.angle_beta   90.00
_cell.angle_gamma   90.00
#
_symmetry.space_group_name_H-M   'P 1'
#
loop_
_entity.id
_entity.type
_entity.pdbx_description
1 polymer ?
#
loop_
_entity_poly.entity_id
_entity_poly.type
_entity_poly.pdbx_seq_one_letter_code
_entity_poly.pdbx_strand_id
1 'polypeptide(L)'
;MNRLFARHTRPIVAQRTFPLSSAGTLRALSTPRWTAGPLRRLHGAVPMDGNTAAAHVAYGLSDIHAIYPITPSSQMGELADKWSAEGRLNAFGNTPRVIEMQSEMGAAGTLHGAAVGGALVSTFTASQGLLLMIPNLYRVAGELMPAVFHVTARAISGQGLSIYGDHSDVMAVKQTGVAMLASASPQEAMDLALVAHLSSIRSSVPFVHFFDGFRTSHEINTVEPIKYEDMRKLLDEEALEQFRRRGMNPETPNLRGLIDGPEHYFQQVEAANTILDGVLPVVEGYLDEVHKLTGRKYGLFDYHGHPEPRHVIVACGSSVSTVEEAVNHRNAQGERVGLIKVRLWRPFSIKHLVDALPKSVEKVAVIDRVRDYLASGGPLFQEVCTSLMMGGRRDVQLVNGRYGLGSKDFTPGMALAIFDNLKQDQPLHNFVVGIKDDVTHKSLTVTEEPDTLPAGTKQSIFWGIGGDGTVGANEEAIKLIVENSNMYGQGYFAYSAHKSGGVTVSHLRFGEKPINSTYQVQNADLIAVHTTPYLKKFPSLLGPLKEGGTVILNSPWNDVAHLDRMLPDFVKRRIARRKARLINVDATAIAHEAGLRGRINMVMQAAFFKASEVLPLDVARAELRRVIDAQYARKGRDVLERNYAALDQGLARTVEVAYPDAWAECRDDVADYIVPDPADAPEQLRKVLRPTQRMEGDSLPVSAFDPRGAMPSGTSKYEKRGIAPAVAQWTNPDTCTQCNLCSALCPHAAIRPFLFTQEEAGSAPEGWEGRKAVGKAGKSYQYRVQVSPYDCTGCDVCVKACDDAVRQRLCGVDLPRGQPGPRRAGPGRGRGLRRALARHRLRALHRPRHQGGDIDRGGGGEAGDQGRVPHLVPIQPVAGGAGHEPALAGLEPAGRPAAPIFAGREPLRGPAPAAPRAHRREAAAAGARRRRPVPTLRPPQRAARAQGRRRRRRREGRRSQGGGHRLEPSGSAYHLW
;
A
#
# COMPACT_ATOMS: atom_id res chain seq x y z
N MET A 1 30.61 -36.60 -56.13
CA MET A 1 31.97 -36.11 -56.42
C MET A 1 32.53 -35.57 -55.10
N ASN A 2 33.44 -36.31 -54.45
CA ASN A 2 34.88 -36.03 -54.36
C ASN A 2 35.23 -34.67 -53.70
N ARG A 3 36.12 -34.55 -52.70
CA ARG A 3 36.90 -35.48 -51.85
C ARG A 3 37.53 -34.59 -50.74
N LEU A 4 37.64 -34.99 -49.46
CA LEU A 4 38.88 -35.57 -48.88
C LEU A 4 38.67 -36.03 -47.41
N PHE A 5 39.37 -37.12 -47.07
CA PHE A 5 39.50 -37.84 -45.78
C PHE A 5 40.49 -37.12 -44.81
N ALA A 6 40.77 -37.49 -43.54
CA ALA A 6 40.17 -38.31 -42.45
C ALA A 6 41.06 -38.11 -41.19
N ARG A 7 40.63 -38.39 -39.94
CA ARG A 7 40.88 -39.62 -39.10
C ARG A 7 40.32 -39.29 -37.68
N HIS A 8 39.50 -40.12 -36.99
CA HIS A 8 39.83 -41.35 -36.23
C HIS A 8 40.90 -41.15 -35.13
N THR A 9 40.78 -41.55 -33.84
CA THR A 9 39.71 -42.18 -33.01
C THR A 9 40.06 -42.04 -31.49
N ARG A 10 39.16 -42.40 -30.55
CA ARG A 10 39.34 -42.37 -29.06
C ARG A 10 40.20 -43.56 -28.51
N PRO A 11 40.23 -43.88 -27.20
CA PRO A 11 40.93 -43.29 -26.02
C PRO A 11 41.87 -44.32 -25.32
N ILE A 12 42.43 -44.06 -24.11
CA ILE A 12 42.68 -45.04 -22.98
C ILE A 12 43.42 -44.43 -21.76
N VAL A 13 43.33 -45.12 -20.61
CA VAL A 13 43.77 -44.82 -19.22
C VAL A 13 45.19 -45.34 -18.89
N ALA A 14 45.98 -44.66 -18.02
CA ALA A 14 46.86 -45.32 -17.02
C ALA A 14 47.54 -44.40 -15.96
N GLN A 15 47.78 -45.00 -14.79
CA GLN A 15 48.25 -44.54 -13.47
C GLN A 15 49.74 -44.11 -13.27
N ARG A 16 49.96 -43.42 -12.12
CA ARG A 16 51.21 -43.22 -11.27
C ARG A 16 52.18 -42.08 -11.70
N THR A 17 53.04 -41.44 -10.85
CA THR A 17 53.44 -41.64 -9.42
C THR A 17 53.81 -40.33 -8.65
N PHE A 18 54.49 -40.43 -7.48
CA PHE A 18 54.97 -39.42 -6.48
C PHE A 18 56.41 -38.88 -6.74
N PRO A 19 57.03 -37.88 -6.00
CA PRO A 19 56.73 -37.41 -4.62
C PRO A 19 56.86 -35.88 -4.24
N LEU A 20 56.30 -35.56 -3.04
CA LEU A 20 56.66 -34.56 -1.98
C LEU A 20 57.46 -33.26 -2.27
N SER A 21 56.97 -32.09 -1.82
CA SER A 21 57.43 -31.40 -0.56
C SER A 21 56.88 -29.95 -0.33
N SER A 22 57.03 -29.49 0.93
CA SER A 22 56.94 -28.11 1.49
C SER A 22 55.67 -27.23 1.38
N ALA A 23 54.87 -27.31 2.45
CA ALA A 23 54.26 -26.22 3.25
C ALA A 23 54.13 -24.77 2.71
N GLY A 24 52.90 -24.23 2.81
CA GLY A 24 52.58 -22.79 2.69
C GLY A 24 51.18 -22.47 3.24
N THR A 25 51.10 -21.93 4.45
CA THR A 25 49.87 -21.88 5.27
C THR A 25 48.82 -20.86 4.81
N LEU A 26 47.64 -21.32 4.39
CA LEU A 26 46.42 -20.49 4.31
C LEU A 26 45.49 -20.82 5.48
N ARG A 27 45.27 -19.85 6.38
CA ARG A 27 44.32 -19.98 7.49
C ARG A 27 42.89 -20.01 6.98
N ALA A 28 42.20 -21.13 7.17
CA ALA A 28 40.75 -21.18 7.06
C ALA A 28 40.10 -20.31 8.15
N LEU A 29 39.10 -19.51 7.78
CA LEU A 29 38.21 -18.86 8.74
C LEU A 29 37.28 -19.92 9.34
N SER A 30 37.60 -20.37 10.54
CA SER A 30 36.78 -21.31 11.30
C SER A 30 35.42 -20.71 11.64
N THR A 31 34.33 -21.38 11.24
CA THR A 31 33.00 -21.10 11.75
C THR A 31 32.95 -21.33 13.27
N PRO A 32 32.48 -20.38 14.09
CA PRO A 32 32.40 -20.58 15.52
C PRO A 32 31.26 -21.53 15.86
N ARG A 33 31.59 -22.78 16.21
CA ARG A 33 30.69 -23.64 16.98
C ARG A 33 30.72 -23.20 18.43
N TRP A 34 29.60 -22.69 18.94
CA TRP A 34 29.31 -22.67 20.37
C TRP A 34 27.94 -23.28 20.64
N THR A 35 27.88 -24.12 21.67
CA THR A 35 26.74 -24.94 22.02
C THR A 35 25.80 -24.21 22.97
N ALA A 36 24.83 -23.49 22.42
CA ALA A 36 23.52 -23.36 23.05
C ALA A 36 22.68 -24.59 22.68
N GLY A 37 21.77 -25.02 23.57
CA GLY A 37 20.89 -26.17 23.31
C GLY A 37 20.04 -25.96 22.05
N PRO A 38 19.63 -27.03 21.34
CA PRO A 38 18.89 -26.90 20.09
C PRO A 38 17.45 -26.44 20.34
N LEU A 39 17.26 -25.11 20.42
CA LEU A 39 15.96 -24.50 20.14
C LEU A 39 15.52 -24.96 18.75
N ARG A 40 14.38 -25.65 18.73
CA ARG A 40 13.93 -26.49 17.63
C ARG A 40 13.35 -25.64 16.50
N ARG A 41 14.25 -24.99 15.74
CA ARG A 41 13.95 -24.08 14.61
C ARG A 41 12.74 -24.58 13.80
N LEU A 42 11.76 -23.70 13.58
CA LEU A 42 10.77 -23.87 12.53
C LEU A 42 11.51 -24.09 11.21
N HIS A 43 11.24 -25.20 10.51
CA HIS A 43 12.13 -25.83 9.52
C HIS A 43 12.52 -24.95 8.31
N GLY A 44 13.45 -24.02 8.49
CA GLY A 44 13.87 -23.08 7.44
C GLY A 44 12.84 -22.00 7.13
N ALA A 45 11.84 -21.80 8.00
CA ALA A 45 10.89 -20.71 7.87
C ALA A 45 11.58 -19.35 8.07
N VAL A 46 11.14 -18.33 7.33
CA VAL A 46 11.70 -16.98 7.36
C VAL A 46 10.60 -15.92 7.38
N PRO A 47 10.83 -14.77 8.02
CA PRO A 47 9.95 -13.61 7.92
C PRO A 47 9.94 -13.05 6.49
N MET A 48 8.76 -13.00 5.87
CA MET A 48 8.60 -12.58 4.48
C MET A 48 7.23 -11.93 4.27
N ASP A 49 7.15 -10.88 3.45
CA ASP A 49 5.87 -10.31 3.01
C ASP A 49 5.33 -10.97 1.72
N GLY A 50 4.04 -10.79 1.44
CA GLY A 50 3.40 -11.39 0.26
C GLY A 50 4.02 -10.96 -1.07
N ASN A 51 4.54 -9.72 -1.16
CA ASN A 51 5.28 -9.25 -2.32
C ASN A 51 6.57 -10.06 -2.54
N THR A 52 7.40 -10.19 -1.50
CA THR A 52 8.65 -10.95 -1.55
C THR A 52 8.40 -12.42 -1.84
N ALA A 53 7.33 -13.00 -1.28
CA ALA A 53 6.93 -14.38 -1.53
C ALA A 53 6.56 -14.63 -3.01
N ALA A 54 5.68 -13.81 -3.58
CA ALA A 54 5.29 -13.93 -4.98
C ALA A 54 6.46 -13.61 -5.93
N ALA A 55 7.25 -12.57 -5.65
CA ALA A 55 8.42 -12.21 -6.43
C ALA A 55 9.48 -13.32 -6.44
N HIS A 56 9.72 -13.98 -5.31
CA HIS A 56 10.67 -15.09 -5.20
C HIS A 56 10.34 -16.21 -6.18
N VAL A 57 9.07 -16.62 -6.28
CA VAL A 57 8.62 -17.63 -7.24
C VAL A 57 8.66 -17.12 -8.67
N ALA A 58 8.15 -15.91 -8.91
CA ALA A 58 8.14 -15.30 -10.24
C ALA A 58 9.55 -15.26 -10.85
N TYR A 59 10.54 -14.81 -10.06
CA TYR A 59 11.94 -14.78 -10.43
C TYR A 59 12.53 -16.17 -10.66
N GLY A 60 12.08 -17.17 -9.90
CA GLY A 60 12.47 -18.57 -10.07
C GLY A 60 12.03 -19.16 -11.41
N LEU A 61 10.87 -18.77 -11.94
CA LEU A 61 10.20 -19.42 -13.08
C LEU A 61 10.04 -18.55 -14.34
N SER A 62 10.61 -17.34 -14.37
CA SER A 62 10.59 -16.46 -15.55
C SER A 62 11.98 -16.27 -16.16
N ASP A 63 12.03 -16.05 -17.48
CA ASP A 63 13.21 -15.54 -18.19
C ASP A 63 13.20 -14.00 -18.25
N ILE A 64 12.01 -13.38 -18.33
CA ILE A 64 11.81 -11.93 -18.48
C ILE A 64 10.72 -11.41 -17.55
N HIS A 65 10.99 -10.28 -16.90
CA HIS A 65 10.01 -9.47 -16.16
C HIS A 65 9.81 -8.13 -16.86
N ALA A 66 8.64 -7.91 -17.47
CA ALA A 66 8.27 -6.60 -18.01
C ALA A 66 7.50 -5.83 -16.95
N ILE A 67 7.99 -4.68 -16.50
CA ILE A 67 7.50 -4.00 -15.29
C ILE A 67 7.17 -2.53 -15.52
N TYR A 68 6.35 -1.99 -14.62
CA TYR A 68 6.17 -0.55 -14.41
C TYR A 68 5.74 -0.32 -12.94
N PRO A 69 6.25 0.70 -12.24
CA PRO A 69 6.04 0.85 -10.80
C PRO A 69 4.65 1.40 -10.46
N ILE A 70 3.82 0.59 -9.80
CA ILE A 70 2.56 1.01 -9.18
C ILE A 70 2.39 0.43 -7.77
N THR A 71 2.02 1.26 -6.79
CA THR A 71 1.76 0.81 -5.42
C THR A 71 0.49 -0.07 -5.37
N PRO A 72 0.44 -1.18 -4.58
CA PRO A 72 1.49 -1.74 -3.73
C PRO A 72 2.31 -2.88 -4.38
N SER A 73 2.33 -3.03 -5.72
CA SER A 73 3.09 -4.10 -6.41
C SER A 73 4.55 -3.73 -6.75
N SER A 74 4.93 -2.45 -6.70
CA SER A 74 6.28 -1.97 -7.09
C SER A 74 7.43 -2.77 -6.50
N GLN A 75 7.33 -3.14 -5.21
CA GLN A 75 8.34 -3.91 -4.48
C GLN A 75 8.70 -5.23 -5.18
N MET A 76 7.77 -5.89 -5.87
CA MET A 76 8.09 -7.13 -6.60
C MET A 76 9.01 -6.86 -7.80
N GLY A 77 8.78 -5.76 -8.52
CA GLY A 77 9.66 -5.32 -9.61
C GLY A 77 11.02 -4.86 -9.10
N GLU A 78 11.06 -4.11 -8.00
CA GLU A 78 12.30 -3.66 -7.34
C GLU A 78 13.15 -4.85 -6.84
N LEU A 79 12.51 -5.88 -6.27
CA LEU A 79 13.18 -7.10 -5.83
C LEU A 79 13.71 -7.91 -7.01
N ALA A 80 12.93 -8.06 -8.09
CA ALA A 80 13.39 -8.75 -9.29
C ALA A 80 14.58 -8.03 -9.94
N ASP A 81 14.55 -6.70 -10.05
CA ASP A 81 15.65 -5.90 -10.60
C ASP A 81 16.91 -6.02 -9.74
N LYS A 82 16.75 -5.86 -8.42
CA LYS A 82 17.84 -6.03 -7.46
C LYS A 82 18.48 -7.42 -7.55
N TRP A 83 17.69 -8.49 -7.56
CA TRP A 83 18.22 -9.86 -7.65
C TRP A 83 18.92 -10.12 -8.99
N SER A 84 18.42 -9.53 -10.09
CA SER A 84 19.06 -9.57 -11.40
C SER A 84 20.42 -8.87 -11.37
N ALA A 85 20.50 -7.67 -10.80
CA ALA A 85 21.74 -6.92 -10.60
C ALA A 85 22.73 -7.60 -9.64
N GLU A 86 22.24 -8.36 -8.65
CA GLU A 86 23.04 -9.21 -7.75
C GLU A 86 23.50 -10.52 -8.43
N GLY A 87 23.07 -10.81 -9.66
CA GLY A 87 23.44 -12.01 -10.41
C GLY A 87 22.77 -13.30 -9.91
N ARG A 88 21.64 -13.19 -9.20
CA ARG A 88 20.87 -14.34 -8.73
C ARG A 88 20.36 -15.14 -9.94
N LEU A 89 20.50 -16.46 -9.90
CA LEU A 89 20.01 -17.34 -10.96
C LEU A 89 18.57 -17.79 -10.67
N ASN A 90 17.77 -17.94 -11.73
CA ASN A 90 16.45 -18.59 -11.70
C ASN A 90 16.59 -20.13 -11.69
N ALA A 91 15.47 -20.86 -11.68
CA ALA A 91 15.45 -22.32 -11.68
C ALA A 91 16.04 -22.97 -12.95
N PHE A 92 16.30 -22.18 -13.99
CA PHE A 92 16.94 -22.59 -15.24
C PHE A 92 18.44 -22.30 -15.30
N GLY A 93 19.01 -21.69 -14.26
CA GLY A 93 20.44 -21.30 -14.21
C GLY A 93 20.77 -20.01 -14.95
N ASN A 94 19.77 -19.22 -15.36
CA ASN A 94 19.93 -17.93 -16.03
C ASN A 94 19.64 -16.77 -15.06
N THR A 95 20.20 -15.59 -15.33
CA THR A 95 19.76 -14.34 -14.66
C THR A 95 18.57 -13.77 -15.44
N PRO A 96 17.35 -13.67 -14.86
CA PRO A 96 16.19 -13.05 -15.51
C PRO A 96 16.45 -11.61 -15.93
N ARG A 97 15.90 -11.21 -17.08
CA ARG A 97 15.97 -9.83 -17.57
C ARG A 97 14.78 -9.03 -17.05
N VAL A 98 15.05 -7.94 -16.34
CA VAL A 98 14.02 -6.98 -15.94
C VAL A 98 14.00 -5.81 -16.92
N ILE A 99 12.81 -5.39 -17.34
CA ILE A 99 12.61 -4.34 -18.34
C ILE A 99 11.51 -3.40 -17.86
N GLU A 100 11.88 -2.18 -17.45
CA GLU A 100 10.94 -1.10 -17.18
C GLU A 100 10.43 -0.49 -18.49
N MET A 101 9.12 -0.32 -18.60
CA MET A 101 8.46 0.27 -19.77
C MET A 101 7.92 1.68 -19.48
N GLN A 102 7.32 2.35 -20.46
CA GLN A 102 6.75 3.69 -20.29
C GLN A 102 5.39 3.73 -19.57
N SER A 103 4.73 2.57 -19.45
CA SER A 103 3.48 2.35 -18.71
C SER A 103 3.18 0.85 -18.61
N GLU A 104 2.20 0.46 -17.81
CA GLU A 104 1.70 -0.92 -17.71
C GLU A 104 1.18 -1.46 -19.04
N MET A 105 0.62 -0.61 -19.91
CA MET A 105 0.23 -1.00 -21.27
C MET A 105 1.46 -1.41 -22.10
N GLY A 106 2.57 -0.69 -21.96
CA GLY A 106 3.86 -1.03 -22.57
C GLY A 106 4.48 -2.30 -21.97
N ALA A 107 4.36 -2.49 -20.65
CA ALA A 107 4.78 -3.71 -19.96
C ALA A 107 4.01 -4.94 -20.46
N ALA A 108 2.69 -4.86 -20.56
CA ALA A 108 1.86 -5.95 -21.07
C ALA A 108 2.11 -6.26 -22.55
N GLY A 109 2.35 -5.26 -23.40
CA GLY A 109 2.74 -5.48 -24.80
C GLY A 109 4.14 -6.10 -24.93
N THR A 110 5.07 -5.75 -24.06
CA THR A 110 6.42 -6.35 -24.01
C THR A 110 6.36 -7.79 -23.52
N LEU A 111 5.55 -8.07 -22.49
CA LEU A 111 5.23 -9.41 -22.02
C LEU A 111 4.62 -10.26 -23.13
N HIS A 112 3.61 -9.75 -23.86
CA HIS A 112 2.99 -10.45 -24.98
C HIS A 112 4.02 -10.79 -26.07
N GLY A 113 4.79 -9.81 -26.54
CA GLY A 113 5.83 -10.04 -27.55
C GLY A 113 6.90 -11.04 -27.12
N ALA A 114 7.32 -11.01 -25.85
CA ALA A 114 8.30 -11.95 -25.30
C ALA A 114 7.74 -13.38 -25.15
N ALA A 115 6.49 -13.54 -24.70
CA ALA A 115 5.81 -14.84 -24.66
C ALA A 115 5.64 -15.43 -26.08
N VAL A 116 5.23 -14.61 -27.05
CA VAL A 116 5.12 -15.03 -28.46
C VAL A 116 6.49 -15.43 -29.03
N GLY A 117 7.58 -14.84 -28.54
CA GLY A 117 8.96 -15.25 -28.84
C GLY A 117 9.44 -16.53 -28.14
N GLY A 118 8.63 -17.17 -27.30
CA GLY A 118 8.97 -18.43 -26.61
C GLY A 118 9.72 -18.28 -25.28
N ALA A 119 9.78 -17.07 -24.71
CA ALA A 119 10.36 -16.83 -23.38
C ALA A 119 9.31 -17.00 -22.28
N LEU A 120 9.70 -17.49 -21.09
CA LEU A 120 8.81 -17.49 -19.92
C LEU A 120 8.76 -16.08 -19.32
N VAL A 121 7.54 -15.57 -19.08
CA VAL A 121 7.32 -14.15 -18.76
C VAL A 121 6.42 -13.96 -17.54
N SER A 122 6.71 -12.91 -16.77
CA SER A 122 5.80 -12.40 -15.75
C SER A 122 5.82 -10.87 -15.65
N THR A 123 4.84 -10.33 -14.93
CA THR A 123 4.73 -8.91 -14.61
C THR A 123 4.09 -8.70 -13.23
N PHE A 124 4.23 -7.49 -12.71
CA PHE A 124 3.79 -7.06 -11.39
C PHE A 124 2.94 -5.80 -11.54
N THR A 125 1.67 -5.81 -11.11
CA THR A 125 0.77 -4.67 -11.31
C THR A 125 -0.35 -4.60 -10.25
N ALA A 126 -1.14 -3.53 -10.29
CA ALA A 126 -2.29 -3.27 -9.40
C ALA A 126 -3.21 -2.20 -10.02
N SER A 127 -4.49 -2.17 -9.62
CA SER A 127 -5.40 -1.03 -9.83
C SER A 127 -5.42 -0.52 -11.29
N GLN A 128 -5.20 0.79 -11.48
CA GLN A 128 -5.14 1.44 -12.79
C GLN A 128 -4.18 0.77 -13.76
N GLY A 129 -3.07 0.24 -13.25
CA GLY A 129 -2.07 -0.45 -14.04
C GLY A 129 -2.62 -1.71 -14.67
N LEU A 130 -3.38 -2.51 -13.92
CA LEU A 130 -4.05 -3.70 -14.45
C LEU A 130 -5.10 -3.34 -15.52
N LEU A 131 -5.83 -2.23 -15.35
CA LEU A 131 -6.77 -1.75 -16.37
C LEU A 131 -6.06 -1.43 -17.70
N LEU A 132 -4.87 -0.83 -17.65
CA LEU A 132 -4.05 -0.56 -18.83
C LEU A 132 -3.51 -1.82 -19.51
N MET A 133 -3.49 -2.97 -18.80
CA MET A 133 -3.09 -4.26 -19.38
C MET A 133 -4.25 -4.97 -20.12
N ILE A 134 -5.52 -4.61 -19.88
CA ILE A 134 -6.71 -5.31 -20.43
C ILE A 134 -6.62 -5.62 -21.94
N PRO A 135 -6.24 -4.69 -22.83
CA PRO A 135 -6.16 -4.98 -24.27
C PRO A 135 -5.16 -6.10 -24.59
N ASN A 136 -4.05 -6.17 -23.86
CA ASN A 136 -3.05 -7.22 -24.02
C ASN A 136 -3.43 -8.51 -23.29
N LEU A 137 -4.17 -8.47 -22.18
CA LEU A 137 -4.68 -9.68 -21.51
C LEU A 137 -5.53 -10.52 -22.48
N TYR A 138 -6.43 -9.90 -23.24
CA TYR A 138 -7.20 -10.57 -24.31
C TYR A 138 -6.30 -11.18 -25.40
N ARG A 139 -5.17 -10.54 -25.74
CA ARG A 139 -4.22 -11.06 -26.75
C ARG A 139 -3.45 -12.27 -26.22
N VAL A 140 -2.89 -12.19 -25.02
CA VAL A 140 -2.13 -13.27 -24.38
C VAL A 140 -3.03 -14.49 -24.12
N ALA A 141 -4.28 -14.27 -23.68
CA ALA A 141 -5.25 -15.35 -23.48
C ALA A 141 -5.74 -15.94 -24.81
N GLY A 142 -6.14 -15.11 -25.77
CA GLY A 142 -6.64 -15.57 -27.08
C GLY A 142 -5.58 -16.27 -27.95
N GLU A 143 -4.30 -15.97 -27.75
CA GLU A 143 -3.19 -16.69 -28.39
C GLU A 143 -2.71 -17.92 -27.59
N LEU A 144 -3.30 -18.20 -26.43
CA LEU A 144 -2.95 -19.31 -25.54
C LEU A 144 -1.43 -19.33 -25.23
N MET A 145 -0.97 -18.20 -24.70
CA MET A 145 0.41 -17.96 -24.29
C MET A 145 0.58 -18.11 -22.76
N PRO A 146 1.54 -18.93 -22.29
CA PRO A 146 1.85 -19.03 -20.86
C PRO A 146 2.50 -17.73 -20.36
N ALA A 147 1.92 -17.15 -19.30
CA ALA A 147 2.37 -15.93 -18.66
C ALA A 147 1.71 -15.79 -17.28
N VAL A 148 2.41 -15.18 -16.31
CA VAL A 148 1.83 -14.91 -14.99
C VAL A 148 1.87 -13.42 -14.63
N PHE A 149 0.70 -12.87 -14.35
CA PHE A 149 0.48 -11.52 -13.87
C PHE A 149 0.28 -11.60 -12.35
N HIS A 150 1.27 -11.17 -11.57
CA HIS A 150 1.14 -11.09 -10.11
C HIS A 150 0.53 -9.75 -9.73
N VAL A 151 -0.65 -9.78 -9.12
CA VAL A 151 -1.47 -8.60 -8.84
C VAL A 151 -1.68 -8.41 -7.35
N THR A 152 -1.22 -7.28 -6.82
CA THR A 152 -1.61 -6.85 -5.47
C THR A 152 -2.94 -6.13 -5.56
N ALA A 153 -4.04 -6.87 -5.42
CA ALA A 153 -5.40 -6.39 -5.72
C ALA A 153 -5.71 -5.09 -4.96
N ARG A 154 -6.04 -4.03 -5.70
CA ARG A 154 -6.13 -2.65 -5.22
C ARG A 154 -7.33 -1.93 -5.83
N ALA A 155 -7.96 -1.11 -4.99
CA ALA A 155 -9.02 -0.17 -5.36
C ALA A 155 -8.78 0.58 -6.68
N ILE A 156 -9.79 0.54 -7.57
CA ILE A 156 -9.91 1.43 -8.73
C ILE A 156 -10.37 2.83 -8.30
N SER A 157 -9.74 3.85 -8.86
CA SER A 157 -10.08 5.26 -8.65
C SER A 157 -11.44 5.60 -9.24
N GLY A 158 -12.45 5.71 -8.36
CA GLY A 158 -13.78 6.24 -8.68
C GLY A 158 -13.90 7.71 -8.28
N GLN A 159 -14.79 8.00 -7.33
CA GLN A 159 -14.94 9.32 -6.69
C GLN A 159 -13.70 9.82 -5.94
N GLY A 160 -12.68 8.97 -5.77
CA GLY A 160 -11.38 9.31 -5.24
C GLY A 160 -10.37 8.19 -5.49
N LEU A 161 -9.08 8.54 -5.47
CA LEU A 161 -8.00 7.56 -5.55
C LEU A 161 -7.82 6.88 -4.19
N SER A 162 -7.72 5.56 -4.20
CA SER A 162 -7.17 4.79 -3.08
C SER A 162 -5.94 4.03 -3.54
N ILE A 163 -4.92 3.95 -2.67
CA ILE A 163 -3.76 3.06 -2.86
C ILE A 163 -4.00 1.67 -2.27
N TYR A 164 -5.07 1.50 -1.51
CA TYR A 164 -5.29 0.37 -0.62
C TYR A 164 -6.09 -0.78 -1.26
N GLY A 165 -6.00 -1.96 -0.65
CA GLY A 165 -6.43 -3.24 -1.21
C GLY A 165 -7.93 -3.48 -1.21
N ASP A 166 -8.47 -3.79 -2.39
CA ASP A 166 -9.75 -4.45 -2.62
C ASP A 166 -9.73 -5.12 -4.00
N HIS A 167 -10.79 -5.84 -4.39
CA HIS A 167 -10.80 -6.68 -5.60
C HIS A 167 -11.32 -5.97 -6.86
N SER A 168 -11.55 -4.65 -6.83
CA SER A 168 -12.16 -3.94 -7.97
C SER A 168 -11.34 -4.00 -9.27
N ASP A 169 -10.02 -4.15 -9.18
CA ASP A 169 -9.12 -4.29 -10.33
C ASP A 169 -9.15 -5.69 -10.94
N VAL A 170 -8.95 -6.73 -10.14
CA VAL A 170 -9.00 -8.13 -10.59
C VAL A 170 -10.40 -8.50 -11.10
N MET A 171 -11.46 -7.96 -10.51
CA MET A 171 -12.82 -8.17 -11.00
C MET A 171 -13.11 -7.45 -12.33
N ALA A 172 -12.34 -6.42 -12.70
CA ALA A 172 -12.44 -5.76 -14.00
C ALA A 172 -11.79 -6.55 -15.14
N VAL A 173 -11.01 -7.61 -14.86
CA VAL A 173 -10.36 -8.46 -15.87
C VAL A 173 -10.94 -9.87 -15.98
N LYS A 174 -11.98 -10.21 -15.21
CA LYS A 174 -12.58 -11.56 -15.09
C LYS A 174 -13.10 -12.18 -16.40
N GLN A 175 -13.27 -11.35 -17.43
CA GLN A 175 -13.77 -11.68 -18.77
C GLN A 175 -12.68 -11.74 -19.86
N THR A 176 -11.41 -11.50 -19.51
CA THR A 176 -10.29 -11.41 -20.49
C THR A 176 -9.79 -12.76 -21.02
N GLY A 177 -10.29 -13.88 -20.48
CA GLY A 177 -9.86 -15.24 -20.83
C GLY A 177 -8.71 -15.79 -19.97
N VAL A 178 -8.18 -15.00 -19.04
CA VAL A 178 -7.16 -15.45 -18.07
C VAL A 178 -7.74 -16.40 -17.01
N ALA A 179 -6.92 -17.34 -16.55
CA ALA A 179 -7.16 -18.01 -15.27
C ALA A 179 -6.87 -17.05 -14.11
N MET A 180 -7.52 -17.23 -12.97
CA MET A 180 -7.41 -16.32 -11.82
C MET A 180 -7.33 -17.11 -10.52
N LEU A 181 -6.23 -16.94 -9.77
CA LEU A 181 -5.92 -17.69 -8.55
C LEU A 181 -5.62 -16.72 -7.40
N ALA A 182 -6.39 -16.84 -6.31
CA ALA A 182 -6.34 -15.96 -5.15
C ALA A 182 -5.53 -16.56 -3.99
N SER A 183 -4.74 -15.73 -3.31
CA SER A 183 -4.00 -16.09 -2.09
C SER A 183 -4.39 -15.22 -0.90
N ALA A 184 -4.63 -15.83 0.26
CA ALA A 184 -5.09 -15.15 1.47
C ALA A 184 -3.94 -14.64 2.37
N SER A 185 -2.78 -15.31 2.36
CA SER A 185 -1.64 -15.02 3.25
C SER A 185 -0.31 -14.96 2.47
N PRO A 186 0.78 -14.42 3.07
CA PRO A 186 2.11 -14.47 2.47
C PRO A 186 2.60 -15.89 2.16
N GLN A 187 2.17 -16.89 2.95
CA GLN A 187 2.44 -18.31 2.67
C GLN A 187 1.68 -18.79 1.42
N GLU A 188 0.36 -18.52 1.32
CA GLU A 188 -0.39 -18.85 0.10
C GLU A 188 0.15 -18.09 -1.13
N ALA A 189 0.69 -16.88 -0.96
CA ALA A 189 1.31 -16.10 -2.04
C ALA A 189 2.62 -16.73 -2.56
N MET A 190 3.33 -17.52 -1.75
CA MET A 190 4.42 -18.40 -2.19
C MET A 190 3.85 -19.62 -2.93
N ASP A 191 2.97 -20.37 -2.28
CA ASP A 191 2.55 -21.69 -2.75
C ASP A 191 1.69 -21.61 -4.02
N LEU A 192 0.75 -20.66 -4.10
CA LEU A 192 -0.15 -20.50 -5.24
C LEU A 192 0.46 -19.69 -6.39
N ALA A 193 1.52 -18.90 -6.13
CA ALA A 193 2.35 -18.38 -7.23
C ALA A 193 3.02 -19.54 -7.99
N LEU A 194 3.48 -20.58 -7.28
CA LEU A 194 4.09 -21.76 -7.90
C LEU A 194 3.06 -22.54 -8.72
N VAL A 195 1.86 -22.75 -8.18
CA VAL A 195 0.73 -23.36 -8.91
C VAL A 195 0.41 -22.55 -10.17
N ALA A 196 0.34 -21.21 -10.09
CA ALA A 196 0.03 -20.36 -11.24
C ALA A 196 1.07 -20.48 -12.38
N HIS A 197 2.37 -20.45 -12.07
CA HIS A 197 3.43 -20.61 -13.08
C HIS A 197 3.40 -21.99 -13.74
N LEU A 198 3.40 -23.05 -12.93
CA LEU A 198 3.40 -24.43 -13.43
C LEU A 198 2.13 -24.76 -14.24
N SER A 199 0.96 -24.31 -13.76
CA SER A 199 -0.32 -24.46 -14.45
C SER A 199 -0.34 -23.68 -15.76
N SER A 200 0.20 -22.46 -15.78
CA SER A 200 0.25 -21.64 -17.00
C SER A 200 1.08 -22.32 -18.09
N ILE A 201 2.28 -22.82 -17.74
CA ILE A 201 3.16 -23.54 -18.67
C ILE A 201 2.48 -24.81 -19.21
N ARG A 202 1.89 -25.63 -18.34
CA ARG A 202 1.25 -26.91 -18.74
C ARG A 202 -0.04 -26.71 -19.55
N SER A 203 -0.87 -25.74 -19.19
CA SER A 203 -2.16 -25.48 -19.86
C SER A 203 -2.05 -24.55 -21.08
N SER A 204 -0.94 -23.83 -21.24
CA SER A 204 -0.83 -22.71 -22.20
C SER A 204 -1.86 -21.60 -21.99
N VAL A 205 -2.38 -21.43 -20.77
CA VAL A 205 -3.31 -20.34 -20.42
C VAL A 205 -2.61 -19.35 -19.49
N PRO A 206 -2.72 -18.03 -19.70
CA PRO A 206 -2.15 -17.04 -18.78
C PRO A 206 -2.91 -16.98 -17.46
N PHE A 207 -2.19 -16.76 -16.36
CA PHE A 207 -2.74 -16.66 -15.00
C PHE A 207 -2.59 -15.24 -14.44
N VAL A 208 -3.65 -14.75 -13.80
CA VAL A 208 -3.60 -13.66 -12.82
C VAL A 208 -3.54 -14.30 -11.43
N HIS A 209 -2.36 -14.29 -10.81
CA HIS A 209 -2.18 -14.66 -9.41
C HIS A 209 -2.35 -13.40 -8.57
N PHE A 210 -3.31 -13.37 -7.65
CA PHE A 210 -3.63 -12.15 -6.90
C PHE A 210 -3.77 -12.36 -5.39
N PHE A 211 -3.44 -11.31 -4.65
CA PHE A 211 -3.52 -11.25 -3.20
C PHE A 211 -3.74 -9.81 -2.74
N ASP A 212 -4.30 -9.63 -1.55
CA ASP A 212 -4.88 -8.35 -1.16
C ASP A 212 -3.79 -7.29 -0.91
N GLY A 213 -3.90 -6.16 -1.62
CA GLY A 213 -2.96 -5.05 -1.52
C GLY A 213 -2.85 -4.51 -0.10
N PHE A 214 -1.62 -4.29 0.36
CA PHE A 214 -1.24 -4.03 1.76
C PHE A 214 -1.54 -5.18 2.72
N ARG A 215 -2.80 -5.64 2.80
CA ARG A 215 -3.27 -6.59 3.82
C ARG A 215 -2.60 -7.96 3.76
N THR A 216 -2.20 -8.39 2.56
CA THR A 216 -1.35 -9.56 2.33
C THR A 216 -0.02 -9.14 1.71
N SER A 217 0.00 -8.16 0.80
CA SER A 217 1.23 -7.80 0.07
C SER A 217 2.31 -7.11 0.92
N HIS A 218 1.95 -6.45 2.02
CA HIS A 218 2.87 -5.79 2.96
C HIS A 218 2.73 -6.35 4.40
N GLU A 219 1.96 -7.42 4.59
CA GLU A 219 1.99 -8.17 5.85
C GLU A 219 3.24 -9.04 5.85
N ILE A 220 4.18 -8.77 6.75
CA ILE A 220 5.27 -9.70 7.06
C ILE A 220 4.68 -10.85 7.86
N ASN A 221 4.91 -12.07 7.43
CA ASN A 221 4.52 -13.27 8.18
C ASN A 221 5.65 -14.31 8.13
N THR A 222 5.57 -15.37 8.92
CA THR A 222 6.55 -16.45 8.94
C THR A 222 6.20 -17.45 7.84
N VAL A 223 7.02 -17.47 6.79
CA VAL A 223 6.79 -18.23 5.55
C VAL A 223 7.86 -19.31 5.39
N GLU A 224 7.46 -20.50 4.98
CA GLU A 224 8.34 -21.57 4.53
C GLU A 224 8.63 -21.42 3.02
N PRO A 225 9.85 -20.99 2.63
CA PRO A 225 10.15 -20.68 1.25
C PRO A 225 10.43 -21.94 0.44
N ILE A 226 9.79 -22.08 -0.73
CA ILE A 226 10.09 -23.16 -1.68
C ILE A 226 11.42 -22.85 -2.38
N LYS A 227 12.30 -23.83 -2.55
CA LYS A 227 13.58 -23.62 -3.25
C LYS A 227 13.42 -23.76 -4.76
N TYR A 228 14.27 -23.08 -5.52
CA TYR A 228 14.28 -23.16 -6.99
C TYR A 228 14.60 -24.57 -7.50
N GLU A 229 15.42 -25.35 -6.78
CA GLU A 229 15.66 -26.76 -7.10
C GLU A 229 14.39 -27.61 -7.03
N ASP A 230 13.45 -27.28 -6.14
CA ASP A 230 12.20 -28.03 -5.97
C ASP A 230 11.13 -27.56 -6.95
N MET A 231 11.03 -26.24 -7.20
CA MET A 231 10.22 -25.70 -8.31
C MET A 231 10.60 -26.35 -9.65
N ARG A 232 11.90 -26.56 -9.89
CA ARG A 232 12.41 -27.11 -11.14
C ARG A 232 12.03 -28.58 -11.37
N LYS A 233 11.83 -29.36 -10.29
CA LYS A 233 11.40 -30.77 -10.33
C LYS A 233 9.92 -30.94 -10.70
N LEU A 234 9.09 -29.94 -10.40
CA LEU A 234 7.66 -29.93 -10.71
C LEU A 234 7.35 -29.42 -12.14
N LEU A 235 8.36 -28.97 -12.87
CA LEU A 235 8.17 -28.40 -14.21
C LEU A 235 7.86 -29.48 -15.25
N ASP A 236 6.78 -29.26 -16.01
CA ASP A 236 6.49 -30.01 -17.23
C ASP A 236 7.42 -29.57 -18.38
N GLU A 237 8.51 -30.32 -18.56
CA GLU A 237 9.51 -30.12 -19.60
C GLU A 237 8.93 -30.24 -21.01
N GLU A 238 7.96 -31.13 -21.22
CA GLU A 238 7.36 -31.34 -22.53
C GLU A 238 6.47 -30.16 -22.90
N ALA A 239 5.64 -29.69 -21.98
CA ALA A 239 4.84 -28.49 -22.18
C ALA A 239 5.72 -27.24 -22.44
N LEU A 240 6.84 -27.09 -21.73
CA LEU A 240 7.81 -26.00 -21.97
C LEU A 240 8.43 -26.09 -23.38
N GLU A 241 8.85 -27.27 -23.82
CA GLU A 241 9.39 -27.48 -25.16
C GLU A 241 8.32 -27.26 -26.24
N GLN A 242 7.08 -27.72 -26.03
CA GLN A 242 5.95 -27.46 -26.92
C GLN A 242 5.60 -25.96 -27.01
N PHE A 243 5.70 -25.22 -25.91
CA PHE A 243 5.57 -23.75 -25.91
C PHE A 243 6.67 -23.11 -26.76
N ARG A 244 7.94 -23.44 -26.51
CA ARG A 244 9.09 -22.90 -27.25
C ARG A 244 9.00 -23.19 -28.76
N ARG A 245 8.60 -24.40 -29.15
CA ARG A 245 8.37 -24.79 -30.56
C ARG A 245 7.27 -24.01 -31.27
N ARG A 246 6.25 -23.53 -30.53
CA ARG A 246 5.20 -22.67 -31.09
C ARG A 246 5.61 -21.20 -31.19
N GLY A 247 6.72 -20.80 -30.57
CA GLY A 247 7.23 -19.44 -30.61
C GLY A 247 7.49 -18.92 -32.04
N MET A 248 7.41 -17.62 -32.24
CA MET A 248 7.73 -17.01 -33.53
C MET A 248 9.24 -17.04 -33.78
N ASN A 249 9.67 -17.87 -34.74
CA ASN A 249 11.06 -18.02 -35.17
C ASN A 249 11.13 -17.94 -36.71
N PRO A 250 12.04 -17.14 -37.32
CA PRO A 250 12.18 -17.06 -38.78
C PRO A 250 12.60 -18.38 -39.45
N GLU A 251 13.18 -19.35 -38.72
CA GLU A 251 13.51 -20.69 -39.22
C GLU A 251 12.27 -21.60 -39.31
N THR A 252 11.25 -21.34 -38.49
CA THR A 252 9.96 -22.05 -38.46
C THR A 252 8.80 -21.03 -38.36
N PRO A 253 8.60 -20.20 -39.40
CA PRO A 253 7.75 -19.03 -39.31
C PRO A 253 6.27 -19.41 -39.14
N ASN A 254 5.59 -18.73 -38.21
CA ASN A 254 4.14 -18.74 -38.07
C ASN A 254 3.58 -17.31 -38.10
N LEU A 255 2.30 -17.19 -38.45
CA LEU A 255 1.59 -15.92 -38.57
C LEU A 255 0.47 -15.88 -37.53
N ARG A 256 0.32 -14.74 -36.83
CA ARG A 256 -0.60 -14.55 -35.71
C ARG A 256 -1.26 -13.18 -35.79
N GLY A 257 -2.40 -13.03 -35.11
CA GLY A 257 -3.11 -11.75 -35.04
C GLY A 257 -3.62 -11.25 -36.39
N LEU A 258 -4.17 -12.17 -37.19
CA LEU A 258 -4.85 -11.84 -38.43
C LEU A 258 -6.11 -11.00 -38.19
N ILE A 259 -6.57 -10.37 -39.27
CA ILE A 259 -7.90 -9.76 -39.33
C ILE A 259 -8.83 -10.82 -39.88
N ASP A 260 -9.64 -11.40 -39.00
CA ASP A 260 -10.56 -12.48 -39.33
C ASP A 260 -11.97 -11.94 -39.62
N GLY A 261 -12.62 -12.50 -40.63
CA GLY A 261 -13.99 -12.16 -41.01
C GLY A 261 -15.03 -12.92 -40.17
N PRO A 262 -16.31 -12.49 -40.21
CA PRO A 262 -17.40 -13.15 -39.49
C PRO A 262 -17.64 -14.60 -39.94
N GLU A 263 -17.11 -15.02 -41.09
CA GLU A 263 -17.23 -16.37 -41.62
C GLU A 263 -16.42 -17.44 -40.86
N HIS A 264 -15.39 -17.06 -40.10
CA HIS A 264 -14.58 -18.00 -39.31
C HIS A 264 -14.14 -17.53 -37.92
N TYR A 265 -14.23 -16.24 -37.59
CA TYR A 265 -13.79 -15.72 -36.29
C TYR A 265 -14.45 -16.43 -35.10
N PHE A 266 -15.77 -16.69 -35.15
CA PHE A 266 -16.47 -17.34 -34.05
C PHE A 266 -15.98 -18.79 -33.85
N GLN A 267 -15.81 -19.55 -34.93
CA GLN A 267 -15.28 -20.91 -34.88
C GLN A 267 -13.84 -20.96 -34.36
N GLN A 268 -13.03 -19.93 -34.66
CA GLN A 268 -11.66 -19.80 -34.16
C GLN A 268 -11.60 -19.47 -32.67
N VAL A 269 -12.53 -18.65 -32.16
CA VAL A 269 -12.66 -18.39 -30.71
C VAL A 269 -13.08 -19.67 -29.97
N GLU A 270 -14.12 -20.37 -30.45
CA GLU A 270 -14.60 -21.61 -29.82
C GLU A 270 -13.60 -22.79 -29.94
N ALA A 271 -12.69 -22.77 -30.94
CA ALA A 271 -11.63 -23.77 -31.05
C ALA A 271 -10.68 -23.76 -29.84
N ALA A 272 -10.55 -22.63 -29.12
CA ALA A 272 -9.75 -22.54 -27.90
C ALA A 272 -10.25 -23.45 -26.77
N ASN A 273 -11.54 -23.84 -26.77
CA ASN A 273 -12.12 -24.74 -25.75
C ASN A 273 -11.38 -26.09 -25.69
N THR A 274 -10.80 -26.54 -26.81
CA THR A 274 -9.94 -27.75 -26.85
C THR A 274 -8.74 -27.72 -25.89
N ILE A 275 -8.37 -26.52 -25.41
CA ILE A 275 -7.32 -26.28 -24.41
C ILE A 275 -7.93 -25.74 -23.10
N LEU A 276 -8.89 -24.80 -23.18
CA LEU A 276 -9.49 -24.16 -22.00
C LEU A 276 -10.23 -25.15 -21.09
N ASP A 277 -10.90 -26.17 -21.65
CA ASP A 277 -11.61 -27.19 -20.86
C ASP A 277 -10.66 -28.05 -20.02
N GLY A 278 -9.38 -28.14 -20.40
CA GLY A 278 -8.34 -28.89 -19.70
C GLY A 278 -7.67 -28.15 -18.53
N VAL A 279 -7.96 -26.87 -18.31
CA VAL A 279 -7.28 -26.03 -17.30
C VAL A 279 -7.57 -26.49 -15.87
N LEU A 280 -8.81 -26.91 -15.59
CA LEU A 280 -9.23 -27.28 -14.23
C LEU A 280 -8.42 -28.47 -13.66
N PRO A 281 -8.35 -29.64 -14.33
CA PRO A 281 -7.50 -30.75 -13.86
C PRO A 281 -6.00 -30.41 -13.77
N VAL A 282 -5.50 -29.47 -14.58
CA VAL A 282 -4.10 -29.01 -14.50
C VAL A 282 -3.85 -28.26 -13.19
N VAL A 283 -4.75 -27.35 -12.80
CA VAL A 283 -4.63 -26.64 -11.52
C VAL A 283 -4.75 -27.60 -10.34
N GLU A 284 -5.72 -28.52 -10.36
CA GLU A 284 -5.89 -29.55 -9.32
C GLU A 284 -4.63 -30.42 -9.16
N GLY A 285 -4.06 -30.89 -10.28
CA GLY A 285 -2.83 -31.67 -10.25
C GLY A 285 -1.64 -30.93 -9.64
N TYR A 286 -1.48 -29.63 -9.92
CA TYR A 286 -0.40 -28.86 -9.30
C TYR A 286 -0.67 -28.45 -7.84
N LEU A 287 -1.92 -28.31 -7.41
CA LEU A 287 -2.25 -28.18 -5.99
C LEU A 287 -1.85 -29.46 -5.23
N ASP A 288 -2.09 -30.64 -5.81
CA ASP A 288 -1.65 -31.93 -5.26
C ASP A 288 -0.11 -32.08 -5.25
N GLU A 289 0.61 -31.66 -6.30
CA GLU A 289 2.08 -31.67 -6.29
C GLU A 289 2.68 -30.70 -5.25
N VAL A 290 2.10 -29.49 -5.09
CA VAL A 290 2.49 -28.57 -4.02
C VAL A 290 2.18 -29.17 -2.65
N HIS A 291 1.06 -29.88 -2.49
CA HIS A 291 0.76 -30.61 -1.25
C HIS A 291 1.79 -31.71 -0.95
N LYS A 292 2.21 -32.51 -1.94
CA LYS A 292 3.27 -33.52 -1.78
C LYS A 292 4.61 -32.91 -1.40
N LEU A 293 4.96 -31.76 -1.98
CA LEU A 293 6.22 -31.06 -1.72
C LEU A 293 6.25 -30.39 -0.34
N THR A 294 5.13 -29.81 0.10
CA THR A 294 5.09 -28.87 1.24
C THR A 294 4.30 -29.35 2.45
N GLY A 295 3.49 -30.41 2.30
CA GLY A 295 2.49 -30.83 3.28
C GLY A 295 1.24 -29.94 3.34
N ARG A 296 1.23 -28.76 2.71
CA ARG A 296 0.10 -27.82 2.74
C ARG A 296 -0.92 -28.17 1.66
N LYS A 297 -2.16 -28.49 2.06
CA LYS A 297 -3.23 -28.89 1.14
C LYS A 297 -4.11 -27.71 0.76
N TYR A 298 -4.44 -27.61 -0.52
CA TYR A 298 -5.29 -26.57 -1.09
C TYR A 298 -6.30 -27.18 -2.08
N GLY A 299 -7.56 -26.82 -1.96
CA GLY A 299 -8.58 -27.07 -2.99
C GLY A 299 -8.85 -25.83 -3.85
N LEU A 300 -9.57 -26.01 -4.97
CA LEU A 300 -10.12 -24.89 -5.74
C LEU A 300 -11.06 -24.02 -4.89
N PHE A 301 -11.84 -24.71 -4.07
CA PHE A 301 -12.69 -24.21 -2.99
C PHE A 301 -12.46 -25.14 -1.80
N ASP A 302 -12.07 -24.62 -0.63
CA ASP A 302 -12.02 -25.43 0.60
C ASP A 302 -13.15 -25.04 1.54
N TYR A 303 -13.77 -26.04 2.16
CA TYR A 303 -14.68 -25.85 3.27
C TYR A 303 -13.94 -25.88 4.61
N HIS A 304 -14.34 -25.02 5.55
CA HIS A 304 -13.90 -25.04 6.95
C HIS A 304 -15.06 -24.76 7.89
N GLY A 305 -15.20 -25.54 8.96
CA GLY A 305 -16.23 -25.32 9.99
C GLY A 305 -16.86 -26.60 10.52
N HIS A 306 -18.06 -26.47 11.10
CA HIS A 306 -18.82 -27.61 11.64
C HIS A 306 -19.16 -28.60 10.51
N PRO A 307 -19.11 -29.93 10.68
CA PRO A 307 -19.42 -30.90 9.61
C PRO A 307 -20.84 -30.78 9.04
N GLU A 308 -21.79 -30.35 9.88
CA GLU A 308 -23.18 -30.05 9.52
C GLU A 308 -23.50 -28.57 9.81
N PRO A 309 -23.01 -27.60 9.02
CA PRO A 309 -23.30 -26.18 9.25
C PRO A 309 -24.72 -25.85 8.79
N ARG A 310 -25.37 -24.88 9.44
CA ARG A 310 -26.61 -24.24 8.94
C ARG A 310 -26.32 -22.97 8.15
N HIS A 311 -25.32 -22.21 8.59
CA HIS A 311 -24.94 -20.92 8.03
C HIS A 311 -23.50 -20.97 7.53
N VAL A 312 -23.28 -20.54 6.28
CA VAL A 312 -21.94 -20.52 5.67
C VAL A 312 -21.64 -19.15 5.08
N ILE A 313 -20.41 -18.68 5.25
CA ILE A 313 -19.87 -17.52 4.53
C ILE A 313 -19.06 -18.03 3.32
N VAL A 314 -19.21 -17.40 2.15
CA VAL A 314 -18.34 -17.62 0.99
C VAL A 314 -17.50 -16.38 0.77
N ALA A 315 -16.17 -16.54 0.77
CA ALA A 315 -15.22 -15.43 0.77
C ALA A 315 -13.95 -15.74 -0.05
N CYS A 316 -13.21 -14.68 -0.38
CA CYS A 316 -12.00 -14.70 -1.21
C CYS A 316 -10.97 -13.70 -0.66
N GLY A 317 -9.68 -13.91 -0.96
CA GLY A 317 -8.59 -13.07 -0.48
C GLY A 317 -8.35 -13.20 1.04
N SER A 318 -7.75 -12.18 1.66
CA SER A 318 -7.26 -12.26 3.05
C SER A 318 -8.36 -12.49 4.08
N SER A 319 -9.61 -12.13 3.76
CA SER A 319 -10.77 -12.24 4.64
C SER A 319 -11.06 -13.66 5.13
N VAL A 320 -10.71 -14.67 4.34
CA VAL A 320 -11.00 -16.07 4.67
C VAL A 320 -10.35 -16.48 5.99
N SER A 321 -9.20 -15.90 6.33
CA SER A 321 -8.51 -16.17 7.60
C SER A 321 -9.23 -15.54 8.79
N THR A 322 -9.69 -14.29 8.70
CA THR A 322 -10.54 -13.68 9.74
C THR A 322 -11.85 -14.45 9.92
N VAL A 323 -12.51 -14.86 8.82
CA VAL A 323 -13.75 -15.64 8.92
C VAL A 323 -13.50 -17.02 9.52
N GLU A 324 -12.38 -17.66 9.23
CA GLU A 324 -11.97 -18.93 9.82
C GLU A 324 -11.77 -18.82 11.34
N GLU A 325 -11.11 -17.78 11.82
CA GLU A 325 -10.99 -17.49 13.26
C GLU A 325 -12.37 -17.27 13.93
N ALA A 326 -13.27 -16.53 13.27
CA ALA A 326 -14.64 -16.31 13.74
C ALA A 326 -15.50 -17.59 13.74
N VAL A 327 -15.35 -18.45 12.71
CA VAL A 327 -15.98 -19.78 12.62
C VAL A 327 -15.49 -20.70 13.74
N ASN A 328 -14.19 -20.70 14.03
CA ASN A 328 -13.62 -21.46 15.14
C ASN A 328 -14.20 -21.00 16.48
N HIS A 329 -14.32 -19.68 16.70
CA HIS A 329 -14.91 -19.11 17.90
C HIS A 329 -16.39 -19.51 18.09
N ARG A 330 -17.23 -19.36 17.05
CA ARG A 330 -18.66 -19.74 17.12
C ARG A 330 -18.89 -21.24 17.26
N ASN A 331 -18.12 -22.08 16.56
CA ASN A 331 -18.25 -23.53 16.69
C ASN A 331 -17.79 -24.02 18.07
N ALA A 332 -16.80 -23.38 18.70
CA ALA A 332 -16.44 -23.64 20.10
C ALA A 332 -17.55 -23.25 21.10
N GLN A 333 -18.43 -22.32 20.74
CA GLN A 333 -19.66 -21.96 21.47
C GLN A 333 -20.86 -22.89 21.16
N GLY A 334 -20.67 -23.94 20.36
CA GLY A 334 -21.71 -24.90 19.99
C GLY A 334 -22.60 -24.46 18.82
N GLU A 335 -22.28 -23.36 18.14
CA GLU A 335 -22.95 -23.02 16.88
C GLU A 335 -22.53 -23.95 15.75
N ARG A 336 -23.32 -23.94 14.66
CA ARG A 336 -23.10 -24.76 13.47
C ARG A 336 -22.86 -23.88 12.27
N VAL A 337 -21.66 -23.30 12.21
CA VAL A 337 -21.26 -22.37 11.15
C VAL A 337 -20.04 -22.86 10.36
N GLY A 338 -19.87 -22.31 9.16
CA GLY A 338 -18.75 -22.62 8.30
C GLY A 338 -18.40 -21.54 7.28
N LEU A 339 -17.38 -21.85 6.50
CA LEU A 339 -16.75 -20.97 5.52
C LEU A 339 -16.39 -21.78 4.27
N ILE A 340 -16.61 -21.21 3.09
CA ILE A 340 -15.97 -21.65 1.85
C ILE A 340 -14.94 -20.59 1.42
N LYS A 341 -13.68 -21.02 1.29
CA LYS A 341 -12.56 -20.19 0.86
C LYS A 341 -12.32 -20.39 -0.64
N VAL A 342 -12.61 -19.37 -1.44
CA VAL A 342 -12.41 -19.39 -2.91
C VAL A 342 -10.94 -19.14 -3.22
N ARG A 343 -10.28 -20.07 -3.93
CA ARG A 343 -8.91 -19.92 -4.43
C ARG A 343 -8.90 -19.76 -5.93
N LEU A 344 -9.42 -20.75 -6.67
CA LEU A 344 -9.54 -20.63 -8.12
C LEU A 344 -10.82 -19.86 -8.49
N TRP A 345 -10.64 -18.63 -8.94
CA TRP A 345 -11.72 -17.73 -9.39
C TRP A 345 -12.07 -17.91 -10.88
N ARG A 346 -11.07 -18.25 -11.71
CA ARG A 346 -11.25 -18.61 -13.12
C ARG A 346 -10.29 -19.75 -13.51
N PRO A 347 -10.75 -20.79 -14.22
CA PRO A 347 -12.16 -21.11 -14.52
C PRO A 347 -12.99 -21.36 -13.26
N PHE A 348 -14.24 -20.90 -13.22
CA PHE A 348 -15.09 -21.05 -12.03
C PHE A 348 -15.81 -22.40 -12.06
N SER A 349 -15.42 -23.33 -11.19
CA SER A 349 -15.95 -24.70 -11.22
C SER A 349 -17.21 -24.86 -10.36
N ILE A 350 -18.38 -24.81 -11.01
CA ILE A 350 -19.70 -25.04 -10.38
C ILE A 350 -19.72 -26.32 -9.55
N LYS A 351 -19.20 -27.43 -10.12
CA LYS A 351 -19.15 -28.74 -9.44
C LYS A 351 -18.40 -28.63 -8.11
N HIS A 352 -17.17 -28.10 -8.12
CA HIS A 352 -16.34 -28.05 -6.92
C HIS A 352 -16.87 -27.11 -5.84
N LEU A 353 -17.53 -26.00 -6.22
CA LEU A 353 -18.22 -25.15 -5.24
C LEU A 353 -19.43 -25.87 -4.60
N VAL A 354 -20.22 -26.58 -5.40
CA VAL A 354 -21.42 -27.31 -4.91
C VAL A 354 -21.02 -28.50 -4.04
N ASP A 355 -19.98 -29.24 -4.42
CA ASP A 355 -19.43 -30.36 -3.64
C ASP A 355 -18.80 -29.87 -2.32
N ALA A 356 -18.21 -28.68 -2.30
CA ALA A 356 -17.66 -28.04 -1.09
C ALA A 356 -18.75 -27.46 -0.16
N LEU A 357 -20.02 -27.38 -0.58
CA LEU A 357 -21.11 -26.86 0.25
C LEU A 357 -21.86 -27.99 0.97
N PRO A 358 -21.78 -28.10 2.30
CA PRO A 358 -22.46 -29.19 3.02
C PRO A 358 -23.97 -29.22 2.79
N LYS A 359 -24.54 -30.43 2.85
CA LYS A 359 -25.97 -30.66 2.57
C LYS A 359 -26.91 -30.03 3.61
N SER A 360 -26.44 -29.81 4.83
CA SER A 360 -27.20 -29.20 5.93
C SER A 360 -27.32 -27.67 5.84
N VAL A 361 -26.63 -27.02 4.90
CA VAL A 361 -26.63 -25.55 4.79
C VAL A 361 -28.03 -25.06 4.42
N GLU A 362 -28.56 -24.18 5.25
CA GLU A 362 -29.86 -23.52 5.08
C GLU A 362 -29.69 -22.13 4.46
N LYS A 363 -28.64 -21.39 4.85
CA LYS A 363 -28.39 -20.00 4.40
C LYS A 363 -26.91 -19.73 4.16
N VAL A 364 -26.62 -18.91 3.15
CA VAL A 364 -25.27 -18.51 2.74
C VAL A 364 -25.16 -16.99 2.62
N ALA A 365 -24.14 -16.40 3.23
CA ALA A 365 -23.70 -15.03 2.94
C ALA A 365 -22.48 -15.07 2.03
N VAL A 366 -22.54 -14.35 0.90
CA VAL A 366 -21.40 -14.16 0.02
C VAL A 366 -20.86 -12.76 0.23
N ILE A 367 -19.56 -12.64 0.52
CA ILE A 367 -18.93 -11.34 0.78
C ILE A 367 -17.96 -10.95 -0.33
N ASP A 368 -18.31 -9.91 -1.06
CA ASP A 368 -17.53 -9.35 -2.16
C ASP A 368 -16.66 -8.17 -1.65
N ARG A 369 -15.35 -8.23 -1.90
CA ARG A 369 -14.41 -7.13 -1.63
C ARG A 369 -14.40 -6.11 -2.78
N VAL A 370 -15.55 -5.80 -3.35
CA VAL A 370 -15.72 -4.91 -4.51
C VAL A 370 -17.10 -4.26 -4.50
N ARG A 371 -17.20 -3.04 -5.04
CA ARG A 371 -18.49 -2.39 -5.34
C ARG A 371 -18.68 -2.29 -6.85
N ASP A 372 -19.41 -3.26 -7.41
CA ASP A 372 -20.11 -3.04 -8.68
C ASP A 372 -21.32 -2.15 -8.40
N TYR A 373 -21.42 -0.99 -9.06
CA TYR A 373 -22.40 0.04 -8.72
C TYR A 373 -23.82 -0.27 -9.15
N LEU A 374 -23.98 -0.92 -10.31
CA LEU A 374 -25.27 -1.12 -10.99
C LEU A 374 -25.71 -2.59 -11.04
N ALA A 375 -24.84 -3.54 -10.71
CA ALA A 375 -25.22 -4.94 -10.58
C ALA A 375 -26.15 -5.22 -9.38
N SER A 376 -26.99 -6.25 -9.53
CA SER A 376 -27.90 -6.74 -8.48
C SER A 376 -27.20 -7.33 -7.24
N GLY A 377 -25.92 -7.68 -7.38
CA GLY A 377 -25.05 -8.21 -6.34
C GLY A 377 -23.59 -8.19 -6.79
N GLY A 378 -22.65 -8.58 -5.93
CA GLY A 378 -21.23 -8.60 -6.28
C GLY A 378 -20.86 -9.75 -7.24
N PRO A 379 -19.67 -9.70 -7.88
CA PRO A 379 -19.22 -10.74 -8.78
C PRO A 379 -19.23 -12.15 -8.18
N LEU A 380 -18.80 -12.33 -6.92
CA LEU A 380 -18.75 -13.66 -6.30
C LEU A 380 -20.16 -14.14 -5.98
N PHE A 381 -21.00 -13.23 -5.48
CA PHE A 381 -22.41 -13.52 -5.26
C PHE A 381 -23.11 -14.02 -6.55
N GLN A 382 -22.81 -13.43 -7.72
CA GLN A 382 -23.36 -13.87 -9.01
C GLN A 382 -22.91 -15.29 -9.42
N GLU A 383 -21.63 -15.62 -9.21
CA GLU A 383 -21.11 -16.98 -9.47
C GLU A 383 -21.73 -18.02 -8.54
N VAL A 384 -21.87 -17.70 -7.25
CA VAL A 384 -22.50 -18.59 -6.26
C VAL A 384 -23.98 -18.79 -6.58
N CYS A 385 -24.72 -17.72 -6.94
CA CYS A 385 -26.12 -17.82 -7.39
C CYS A 385 -26.27 -18.77 -8.58
N THR A 386 -25.42 -18.60 -9.60
CA THR A 386 -25.43 -19.43 -10.80
C THR A 386 -25.10 -20.89 -10.47
N SER A 387 -24.08 -21.09 -9.63
CA SER A 387 -23.61 -22.42 -9.24
C SER A 387 -24.65 -23.20 -8.43
N LEU A 388 -25.31 -22.58 -7.45
CA LEU A 388 -26.36 -23.25 -6.68
C LEU A 388 -27.64 -23.48 -7.51
N MET A 389 -27.97 -22.57 -8.45
CA MET A 389 -29.10 -22.77 -9.37
C MET A 389 -28.89 -23.97 -10.31
N MET A 390 -27.67 -24.10 -10.85
CA MET A 390 -27.27 -25.19 -11.76
C MET A 390 -26.97 -26.51 -11.03
N GLY A 391 -26.38 -26.45 -9.84
CA GLY A 391 -26.13 -27.59 -8.96
C GLY A 391 -27.36 -28.09 -8.19
N GLY A 392 -28.55 -27.52 -8.44
CA GLY A 392 -29.81 -27.95 -7.82
C GLY A 392 -30.03 -27.52 -6.37
N ARG A 393 -29.10 -26.79 -5.74
CA ARG A 393 -29.19 -26.28 -4.36
C ARG A 393 -30.07 -25.02 -4.23
N ARG A 394 -31.30 -25.08 -4.75
CA ARG A 394 -32.29 -23.98 -4.71
C ARG A 394 -33.00 -23.85 -3.36
N ASP A 395 -32.73 -24.77 -2.46
CA ASP A 395 -33.12 -24.77 -1.04
C ASP A 395 -32.36 -23.73 -0.21
N VAL A 396 -31.17 -23.32 -0.64
CA VAL A 396 -30.28 -22.43 0.11
C VAL A 396 -30.66 -20.96 -0.10
N GLN A 397 -30.94 -20.24 1.00
CA GLN A 397 -31.14 -18.79 0.95
C GLN A 397 -29.79 -18.06 0.80
N LEU A 398 -29.68 -17.16 -0.19
CA LEU A 398 -28.46 -16.40 -0.47
C LEU A 398 -28.60 -14.92 -0.10
N VAL A 399 -27.61 -14.36 0.60
CA VAL A 399 -27.45 -12.92 0.78
C VAL A 399 -26.10 -12.40 0.29
N ASN A 400 -26.12 -11.22 -0.33
CA ASN A 400 -24.93 -10.49 -0.75
C ASN A 400 -24.47 -9.52 0.33
N GLY A 401 -23.15 -9.42 0.55
CA GLY A 401 -22.51 -8.47 1.45
C GLY A 401 -21.27 -7.84 0.85
N ARG A 402 -20.88 -6.66 1.34
CA ARG A 402 -19.62 -6.00 0.98
C ARG A 402 -18.82 -5.61 2.21
N TYR A 403 -17.51 -5.73 2.11
CA TYR A 403 -16.56 -5.45 3.19
C TYR A 403 -15.24 -4.92 2.59
N GLY A 404 -14.34 -4.41 3.43
CA GLY A 404 -12.91 -4.36 3.13
C GLY A 404 -12.43 -3.46 1.99
N LEU A 405 -13.32 -2.63 1.41
CA LEU A 405 -13.01 -1.73 0.30
C LEU A 405 -11.91 -0.73 0.69
N GLY A 406 -10.93 -0.52 -0.18
CA GLY A 406 -9.75 0.32 0.10
C GLY A 406 -9.05 0.01 1.43
N SER A 407 -8.82 -1.27 1.74
CA SER A 407 -8.29 -1.77 3.04
C SER A 407 -9.01 -1.25 4.29
N LYS A 408 -10.33 -0.99 4.23
CA LYS A 408 -11.14 -0.95 5.46
C LYS A 408 -10.88 -2.23 6.26
N ASP A 409 -10.65 -2.11 7.58
CA ASP A 409 -10.35 -3.28 8.40
C ASP A 409 -11.53 -4.24 8.46
N PHE A 410 -11.24 -5.53 8.63
CA PHE A 410 -12.27 -6.58 8.69
C PHE A 410 -11.91 -7.56 9.80
N THR A 411 -12.56 -7.35 10.96
CA THR A 411 -12.25 -8.01 12.23
C THR A 411 -13.13 -9.25 12.47
N PRO A 412 -12.78 -10.11 13.45
CA PRO A 412 -13.63 -11.23 13.84
C PRO A 412 -15.06 -10.80 14.19
N GLY A 413 -15.26 -9.72 14.94
CA GLY A 413 -16.57 -9.15 15.26
C GLY A 413 -17.41 -8.78 14.03
N MET A 414 -16.78 -8.29 12.97
CA MET A 414 -17.44 -8.05 11.69
C MET A 414 -17.87 -9.36 10.99
N ALA A 415 -17.08 -10.43 11.08
CA ALA A 415 -17.48 -11.75 10.59
C ALA A 415 -18.62 -12.36 11.43
N LEU A 416 -18.62 -12.16 12.75
CA LEU A 416 -19.70 -12.57 13.65
C LEU A 416 -21.02 -11.86 13.32
N ALA A 417 -20.98 -10.54 13.07
CA ALA A 417 -22.16 -9.79 12.65
C ALA A 417 -22.81 -10.33 11.36
N ILE A 418 -22.03 -10.93 10.45
CA ILE A 418 -22.54 -11.60 9.24
C ILE A 418 -23.26 -12.91 9.60
N PHE A 419 -22.71 -13.72 10.51
CA PHE A 419 -23.41 -14.91 11.00
C PHE A 419 -24.69 -14.55 11.76
N ASP A 420 -24.67 -13.48 12.55
CA ASP A 420 -25.84 -13.00 13.29
C ASP A 420 -26.92 -12.42 12.36
N ASN A 421 -26.53 -11.84 11.22
CA ASN A 421 -27.44 -11.51 10.13
C ASN A 421 -28.09 -12.77 9.53
N LEU A 422 -27.31 -13.84 9.25
CA LEU A 422 -27.84 -15.10 8.73
C LEU A 422 -28.83 -15.80 9.69
N LYS A 423 -28.67 -15.64 11.01
CA LYS A 423 -29.60 -16.19 12.00
C LYS A 423 -31.02 -15.60 11.89
N GLN A 424 -31.18 -14.39 11.36
CA GLN A 424 -32.49 -13.72 11.25
C GLN A 424 -33.42 -14.44 10.27
N ASP A 425 -34.73 -14.41 10.50
CA ASP A 425 -35.72 -15.01 9.58
C ASP A 425 -35.68 -14.38 8.18
N GLN A 426 -35.39 -13.08 8.11
CA GLN A 426 -35.13 -12.34 6.88
C GLN A 426 -33.77 -11.64 7.00
N PRO A 427 -32.65 -12.33 6.69
CA PRO A 427 -31.32 -11.73 6.71
C PRO A 427 -31.26 -10.51 5.78
N LEU A 428 -30.63 -9.44 6.26
CA LEU A 428 -30.43 -8.22 5.46
C LEU A 428 -29.61 -8.57 4.21
N HIS A 429 -30.23 -8.38 3.05
CA HIS A 429 -29.60 -8.59 1.76
C HIS A 429 -28.91 -7.32 1.26
N ASN A 430 -27.82 -7.46 0.49
CA ASN A 430 -27.02 -6.35 -0.04
C ASN A 430 -26.38 -5.49 1.07
N PHE A 431 -26.05 -6.09 2.22
CA PHE A 431 -25.48 -5.42 3.38
C PHE A 431 -24.06 -4.88 3.15
N VAL A 432 -23.59 -4.06 4.08
CA VAL A 432 -22.18 -3.65 4.23
C VAL A 432 -21.73 -3.91 5.67
N VAL A 433 -20.42 -4.11 5.89
CA VAL A 433 -19.87 -4.26 7.24
C VAL A 433 -18.54 -3.50 7.36
N GLY A 434 -18.22 -3.01 8.56
CA GLY A 434 -17.05 -2.16 8.82
C GLY A 434 -17.26 -0.65 8.57
N ILE A 435 -18.49 -0.20 8.32
CA ILE A 435 -18.87 1.22 8.24
C ILE A 435 -20.23 1.47 8.90
N LYS A 436 -20.52 2.72 9.27
CA LYS A 436 -21.85 3.16 9.67
C LYS A 436 -22.59 3.77 8.46
N ASP A 437 -23.53 3.01 7.88
CA ASP A 437 -24.40 3.49 6.81
C ASP A 437 -25.73 4.00 7.39
N ASP A 438 -25.76 5.29 7.71
CA ASP A 438 -26.94 6.02 8.17
C ASP A 438 -27.76 6.64 7.03
N VAL A 439 -27.42 6.37 5.76
CA VAL A 439 -28.10 6.91 4.57
C VAL A 439 -28.95 5.85 3.88
N THR A 440 -28.42 4.64 3.67
CA THR A 440 -29.18 3.53 3.08
C THR A 440 -29.47 2.39 4.05
N HIS A 441 -29.02 2.51 5.30
CA HIS A 441 -29.27 1.58 6.41
C HIS A 441 -28.88 0.12 6.12
N LYS A 442 -27.80 -0.07 5.34
CA LYS A 442 -27.30 -1.39 4.96
C LYS A 442 -26.16 -1.91 5.84
N SER A 443 -25.65 -1.12 6.78
CA SER A 443 -24.56 -1.53 7.66
C SER A 443 -25.04 -2.50 8.74
N LEU A 444 -24.37 -3.66 8.84
CA LEU A 444 -24.53 -4.56 9.97
C LEU A 444 -23.91 -3.94 11.24
N THR A 445 -24.59 -4.10 12.37
CA THR A 445 -24.09 -3.69 13.69
C THR A 445 -23.13 -4.75 14.22
N VAL A 446 -21.91 -4.36 14.58
CA VAL A 446 -20.98 -5.20 15.34
C VAL A 446 -21.36 -5.11 16.81
N THR A 447 -21.75 -6.24 17.40
CA THR A 447 -22.23 -6.35 18.79
C THR A 447 -21.13 -6.76 19.78
N GLU A 448 -20.11 -7.47 19.28
CA GLU A 448 -18.98 -7.99 20.06
C GLU A 448 -17.71 -8.01 19.20
N GLU A 449 -16.54 -7.97 19.85
CA GLU A 449 -15.22 -8.03 19.20
C GLU A 449 -14.29 -8.94 20.04
N PRO A 450 -14.42 -10.26 19.93
CA PRO A 450 -13.68 -11.21 20.77
C PRO A 450 -12.22 -11.35 20.36
N ASP A 451 -11.34 -11.68 21.33
CA ASP A 451 -9.98 -12.13 21.02
C ASP A 451 -10.05 -13.59 20.52
N THR A 452 -9.97 -13.78 19.20
CA THR A 452 -10.02 -15.08 18.51
C THR A 452 -8.65 -15.68 18.26
N LEU A 453 -7.57 -15.03 18.71
CA LEU A 453 -6.21 -15.47 18.44
C LEU A 453 -5.87 -16.80 19.13
N PRO A 454 -4.87 -17.54 18.62
CA PRO A 454 -4.32 -18.68 19.32
C PRO A 454 -3.83 -18.28 20.72
N ALA A 455 -4.26 -19.02 21.75
CA ALA A 455 -3.83 -18.78 23.14
C ALA A 455 -2.30 -18.71 23.27
N GLY A 456 -1.82 -17.70 24.00
CA GLY A 456 -0.40 -17.38 24.14
C GLY A 456 0.13 -16.32 23.17
N THR A 457 -0.64 -15.95 22.13
CA THR A 457 -0.21 -14.92 21.17
C THR A 457 -0.10 -13.55 21.85
N LYS A 458 1.10 -12.97 21.81
CA LYS A 458 1.40 -11.60 22.26
C LYS A 458 1.13 -10.62 21.13
N GLN A 459 0.42 -9.53 21.43
CA GLN A 459 0.09 -8.47 20.50
C GLN A 459 0.77 -7.15 20.92
N SER A 460 1.32 -6.40 19.97
CA SER A 460 2.00 -5.12 20.26
C SER A 460 1.65 -4.04 19.23
N ILE A 461 1.51 -2.79 19.70
CA ILE A 461 1.28 -1.62 18.84
C ILE A 461 2.39 -0.58 19.07
N PHE A 462 2.95 -0.03 17.99
CA PHE A 462 4.01 0.99 18.06
C PHE A 462 3.59 2.24 17.30
N TRP A 463 3.56 3.37 17.99
CA TRP A 463 3.21 4.69 17.45
C TRP A 463 4.47 5.52 17.23
N GLY A 464 4.87 5.65 15.96
CA GLY A 464 6.08 6.37 15.54
C GLY A 464 5.81 7.47 14.51
N ILE A 465 6.81 8.33 14.29
CA ILE A 465 6.81 9.39 13.29
C ILE A 465 7.52 8.92 12.01
N GLY A 466 6.93 9.16 10.84
CA GLY A 466 7.56 8.93 9.54
C GLY A 466 8.91 9.65 9.42
N GLY A 467 9.99 8.89 9.58
CA GLY A 467 11.38 9.35 9.60
C GLY A 467 12.20 8.92 10.83
N ASP A 468 11.57 8.45 11.91
CA ASP A 468 12.25 8.13 13.19
C ASP A 468 12.92 6.74 13.23
N GLY A 469 12.55 5.84 12.31
CA GLY A 469 13.07 4.48 12.18
C GLY A 469 12.24 3.39 12.87
N THR A 470 11.06 3.71 13.42
CA THR A 470 10.17 2.77 14.13
C THR A 470 9.80 1.55 13.29
N VAL A 471 9.29 1.76 12.08
CA VAL A 471 8.86 0.67 11.18
C VAL A 471 10.01 -0.30 10.90
N GLY A 472 11.17 0.20 10.46
CA GLY A 472 12.33 -0.66 10.18
C GLY A 472 12.88 -1.39 11.41
N ALA A 473 12.79 -0.79 12.61
CA ALA A 473 13.13 -1.49 13.85
C ALA A 473 12.14 -2.61 14.19
N ASN A 474 10.86 -2.44 13.84
CA ASN A 474 9.81 -3.44 14.03
C ASN A 474 9.91 -4.59 13.01
N GLU A 475 10.19 -4.30 11.74
CA GLU A 475 10.53 -5.32 10.73
C GLU A 475 11.73 -6.16 11.19
N GLU A 476 12.76 -5.51 11.74
CA GLU A 476 13.95 -6.20 12.26
C GLU A 476 13.65 -6.98 13.54
N ALA A 477 12.82 -6.45 14.44
CA ALA A 477 12.39 -7.18 15.64
C ALA A 477 11.64 -8.48 15.28
N ILE A 478 10.77 -8.45 14.25
CA ILE A 478 10.12 -9.66 13.74
C ILE A 478 11.16 -10.69 13.28
N LYS A 479 12.18 -10.26 12.53
CA LYS A 479 13.26 -11.17 12.08
C LYS A 479 14.01 -11.78 13.25
N LEU A 480 14.46 -10.96 14.20
CA LEU A 480 15.20 -11.43 15.36
C LEU A 480 14.39 -12.44 16.19
N ILE A 481 13.08 -12.20 16.36
CA ILE A 481 12.20 -13.10 17.11
C ILE A 481 11.99 -14.43 16.36
N VAL A 482 11.69 -14.39 15.06
CA VAL A 482 11.47 -15.62 14.26
C VAL A 482 12.76 -16.43 14.07
N GLU A 483 13.92 -15.79 13.89
CA GLU A 483 15.21 -16.48 13.72
C GLU A 483 15.75 -17.10 15.02
N ASN A 484 15.42 -16.54 16.18
CA ASN A 484 15.99 -16.92 17.49
C ASN A 484 14.98 -17.53 18.48
N SER A 485 13.77 -17.86 18.03
CA SER A 485 12.75 -18.56 18.83
C SER A 485 12.02 -19.63 18.01
N ASN A 486 11.02 -20.28 18.61
CA ASN A 486 10.09 -21.16 17.91
C ASN A 486 8.75 -20.46 17.63
N MET A 487 8.68 -19.13 17.71
CA MET A 487 7.44 -18.38 17.49
C MET A 487 7.28 -17.96 16.04
N TYR A 488 6.04 -18.03 15.56
CA TYR A 488 5.59 -17.33 14.37
C TYR A 488 5.49 -15.83 14.70
N GLY A 489 6.02 -15.00 13.82
CA GLY A 489 5.90 -13.55 13.85
C GLY A 489 5.07 -13.02 12.68
N GLN A 490 4.18 -12.08 12.98
CA GLN A 490 3.37 -11.33 12.02
C GLN A 490 3.56 -9.81 12.24
N GLY A 491 3.63 -9.03 11.17
CA GLY A 491 3.75 -7.57 11.19
C GLY A 491 2.92 -6.90 10.10
N TYR A 492 2.16 -5.87 10.48
CA TYR A 492 1.42 -5.00 9.56
C TYR A 492 1.65 -3.53 9.92
N PHE A 493 1.84 -2.68 8.91
CA PHE A 493 2.27 -1.30 9.09
C PHE A 493 1.29 -0.33 8.42
N ALA A 494 0.62 0.51 9.22
CA ALA A 494 -0.26 1.57 8.75
C ALA A 494 0.52 2.89 8.64
N TYR A 495 0.38 3.57 7.50
CA TYR A 495 1.11 4.79 7.18
C TYR A 495 0.15 5.96 6.92
N SER A 496 0.53 7.14 7.41
CA SER A 496 -0.10 8.40 7.00
C SER A 496 0.25 8.77 5.55
N ALA A 497 -0.68 9.44 4.85
CA ALA A 497 -0.42 10.02 3.52
C ALA A 497 0.64 11.14 3.52
N HIS A 498 1.00 11.70 4.69
CA HIS A 498 2.08 12.69 4.77
C HIS A 498 3.46 12.03 4.62
N LYS A 499 4.15 12.29 3.49
CA LYS A 499 5.49 11.76 3.17
C LYS A 499 6.59 12.03 4.21
N SER A 500 6.41 13.00 5.11
CA SER A 500 7.38 13.33 6.16
C SER A 500 6.67 13.85 7.41
N GLY A 501 7.07 13.37 8.59
CA GLY A 501 6.42 13.70 9.86
C GLY A 501 4.96 13.21 9.97
N GLY A 502 4.57 12.21 9.16
CA GLY A 502 3.28 11.54 9.27
C GLY A 502 3.27 10.58 10.45
N VAL A 503 2.07 10.17 10.91
CA VAL A 503 1.95 9.07 11.88
C VAL A 503 2.19 7.73 11.19
N THR A 504 2.86 6.83 11.90
CA THR A 504 3.01 5.41 11.56
C THR A 504 2.55 4.56 12.74
N VAL A 505 1.77 3.53 12.46
CA VAL A 505 1.28 2.58 13.48
C VAL A 505 1.68 1.19 13.04
N SER A 506 2.53 0.53 13.83
CA SER A 506 2.94 -0.86 13.57
C SER A 506 2.14 -1.80 14.46
N HIS A 507 1.57 -2.85 13.89
CA HIS A 507 0.85 -3.91 14.59
C HIS A 507 1.65 -5.20 14.46
N LEU A 508 2.11 -5.75 15.58
CA LEU A 508 2.94 -6.95 15.62
C LEU A 508 2.23 -8.03 16.44
N ARG A 509 2.37 -9.29 16.02
CA ARG A 509 1.92 -10.46 16.78
C ARG A 509 3.00 -11.54 16.81
N PHE A 510 3.15 -12.21 17.95
CA PHE A 510 4.11 -13.29 18.17
C PHE A 510 3.47 -14.44 18.95
N GLY A 511 3.68 -15.69 18.55
CA GLY A 511 3.12 -16.85 19.25
C GLY A 511 3.63 -18.19 18.71
N GLU A 512 3.47 -19.25 19.49
CA GLU A 512 3.95 -20.61 19.15
C GLU A 512 3.15 -21.32 18.03
N LYS A 513 2.03 -20.72 17.60
CA LYS A 513 1.12 -21.25 16.57
C LYS A 513 1.08 -20.30 15.37
N PRO A 514 0.80 -20.79 14.15
CA PRO A 514 0.64 -19.94 12.97
C PRO A 514 -0.37 -18.80 13.19
N ILE A 515 -0.03 -17.60 12.72
CA ILE A 515 -0.83 -16.38 12.89
C ILE A 515 -1.34 -15.94 11.52
N ASN A 516 -2.63 -16.12 11.26
CA ASN A 516 -3.28 -15.74 9.99
C ASN A 516 -4.24 -14.55 10.17
N SER A 517 -4.03 -13.76 11.21
CA SER A 517 -5.02 -12.80 11.73
C SER A 517 -4.98 -11.49 10.95
N THR A 518 -5.61 -11.46 9.77
CA THR A 518 -5.49 -10.43 8.73
C THR A 518 -6.28 -9.14 9.01
N TYR A 519 -6.21 -8.66 10.26
CA TYR A 519 -6.84 -7.43 10.77
C TYR A 519 -5.91 -6.69 11.76
N GLN A 520 -6.21 -5.44 12.12
CA GLN A 520 -5.38 -4.68 13.06
C GLN A 520 -5.45 -5.25 14.49
N VAL A 521 -4.42 -5.01 15.32
CA VAL A 521 -4.43 -5.42 16.73
C VAL A 521 -5.53 -4.66 17.50
N GLN A 522 -6.53 -5.41 17.98
CA GLN A 522 -7.64 -4.88 18.79
C GLN A 522 -7.36 -4.93 20.31
N ASN A 523 -6.56 -5.91 20.76
CA ASN A 523 -6.26 -6.15 22.18
C ASN A 523 -4.72 -6.28 22.38
N ALA A 524 -4.04 -5.16 22.59
CA ALA A 524 -2.59 -5.08 22.72
C ALA A 524 -2.09 -5.45 24.13
N ASP A 525 -1.16 -6.38 24.24
CA ASP A 525 -0.40 -6.66 25.47
C ASP A 525 0.64 -5.55 25.76
N LEU A 526 1.09 -4.85 24.70
CA LEU A 526 2.06 -3.76 24.78
C LEU A 526 1.75 -2.64 23.80
N ILE A 527 1.80 -1.38 24.25
CA ILE A 527 1.74 -0.20 23.38
C ILE A 527 2.98 0.67 23.61
N ALA A 528 3.76 0.91 22.56
CA ALA A 528 4.90 1.82 22.58
C ALA A 528 4.57 3.15 21.89
N VAL A 529 4.90 4.26 22.55
CA VAL A 529 4.67 5.63 22.09
C VAL A 529 6.01 6.33 21.94
N HIS A 530 6.49 6.43 20.70
CA HIS A 530 7.83 6.93 20.41
C HIS A 530 7.90 8.46 20.36
N THR A 531 6.77 9.16 20.55
CA THR A 531 6.72 10.62 20.62
C THR A 531 5.58 11.12 21.54
N THR A 532 5.90 11.95 22.52
CA THR A 532 4.92 12.42 23.53
C THR A 532 3.74 13.25 23.00
N PRO A 533 3.83 14.07 21.93
CA PRO A 533 2.68 14.85 21.45
C PRO A 533 1.48 13.99 21.00
N TYR A 534 1.72 12.73 20.65
CA TYR A 534 0.67 11.80 20.23
C TYR A 534 -0.31 11.47 21.38
N LEU A 535 0.14 11.53 22.63
CA LEU A 535 -0.72 11.35 23.81
C LEU A 535 -1.80 12.44 23.94
N LYS A 536 -1.58 13.63 23.38
CA LYS A 536 -2.57 14.73 23.31
C LYS A 536 -3.37 14.68 22.00
N LYS A 537 -2.72 14.30 20.90
CA LYS A 537 -3.30 14.35 19.54
C LYS A 537 -4.23 13.17 19.22
N PHE A 538 -3.99 12.00 19.80
CA PHE A 538 -4.71 10.76 19.48
C PHE A 538 -5.36 10.18 20.74
N PRO A 539 -6.56 10.65 21.13
CA PRO A 539 -7.23 10.15 22.34
C PRO A 539 -7.47 8.65 22.33
N SER A 540 -7.70 8.04 21.15
CA SER A 540 -7.93 6.60 21.00
C SER A 540 -6.67 5.73 21.13
N LEU A 541 -5.47 6.30 21.23
CA LEU A 541 -4.18 5.59 21.14
C LEU A 541 -4.03 4.42 22.12
N LEU A 542 -4.45 4.60 23.38
CA LEU A 542 -4.41 3.56 24.42
C LEU A 542 -5.68 2.70 24.47
N GLY A 543 -6.65 2.94 23.58
CA GLY A 543 -7.91 2.19 23.49
C GLY A 543 -7.74 0.67 23.44
N PRO A 544 -6.80 0.12 22.62
CA PRO A 544 -6.53 -1.32 22.52
C PRO A 544 -5.82 -1.99 23.71
N LEU A 545 -5.33 -1.27 24.72
CA LEU A 545 -4.45 -1.83 25.76
C LEU A 545 -5.17 -2.86 26.67
N LYS A 546 -4.67 -4.08 26.82
CA LYS A 546 -5.23 -5.06 27.80
C LYS A 546 -5.08 -4.57 29.25
N GLU A 547 -5.93 -5.04 30.16
CA GLU A 547 -5.68 -4.88 31.60
C GLU A 547 -4.38 -5.63 31.98
N GLY A 548 -3.53 -5.01 32.80
CA GLY A 548 -2.17 -5.47 33.08
C GLY A 548 -1.17 -5.29 31.92
N GLY A 549 -1.59 -4.69 30.80
CA GLY A 549 -0.74 -4.44 29.64
C GLY A 549 0.40 -3.45 29.92
N THR A 550 1.37 -3.38 29.00
CA THR A 550 2.56 -2.51 29.15
C THR A 550 2.49 -1.29 28.25
N VAL A 551 2.85 -0.11 28.77
CA VAL A 551 3.00 1.13 28.00
C VAL A 551 4.45 1.56 28.04
N ILE A 552 5.12 1.60 26.88
CA ILE A 552 6.46 2.19 26.74
C ILE A 552 6.33 3.62 26.23
N LEU A 553 6.95 4.58 26.91
CA LEU A 553 6.97 5.98 26.52
C LEU A 553 8.40 6.46 26.24
N ASN A 554 8.61 7.06 25.06
CA ASN A 554 9.78 7.92 24.81
C ASN A 554 9.49 9.30 25.40
N SER A 555 10.07 9.66 26.55
CA SER A 555 9.95 11.02 27.09
C SER A 555 11.13 11.43 27.98
N PRO A 556 11.44 12.75 28.06
CA PRO A 556 12.41 13.30 29.00
C PRO A 556 11.89 13.40 30.44
N TRP A 557 10.70 12.86 30.73
CA TRP A 557 10.04 12.96 32.03
C TRP A 557 10.52 11.82 32.94
N ASN A 558 11.71 11.99 33.50
CA ASN A 558 12.47 10.93 34.16
C ASN A 558 11.97 10.55 35.57
N ASP A 559 10.94 11.22 36.09
CA ASP A 559 10.32 10.91 37.38
C ASP A 559 8.80 11.09 37.34
N VAL A 560 8.13 10.50 38.34
CA VAL A 560 6.67 10.48 38.44
C VAL A 560 6.05 11.87 38.60
N ALA A 561 6.74 12.84 39.21
CA ALA A 561 6.21 14.19 39.42
C ALA A 561 6.23 15.02 38.13
N HIS A 562 7.26 14.83 37.29
CA HIS A 562 7.28 15.37 35.93
C HIS A 562 6.23 14.69 35.04
N LEU A 563 6.08 13.36 35.12
CA LEU A 563 5.06 12.62 34.37
C LEU A 563 3.63 13.07 34.76
N ASP A 564 3.34 13.20 36.05
CA ASP A 564 2.02 13.63 36.53
C ASP A 564 1.62 15.03 36.02
N ARG A 565 2.58 15.96 35.96
CA ARG A 565 2.38 17.32 35.43
C ARG A 565 2.19 17.36 33.91
N MET A 566 2.84 16.47 33.17
CA MET A 566 2.96 16.57 31.71
C MET A 566 2.00 15.67 30.95
N LEU A 567 1.62 14.53 31.52
CA LEU A 567 0.65 13.59 30.94
C LEU A 567 -0.78 14.15 31.04
N PRO A 568 -1.61 14.01 29.99
CA PRO A 568 -3.04 14.30 30.07
C PRO A 568 -3.75 13.48 31.16
N ASP A 569 -4.71 14.07 31.85
CA ASP A 569 -5.49 13.40 32.90
C ASP A 569 -6.17 12.12 32.40
N PHE A 570 -6.72 12.13 31.18
CA PHE A 570 -7.34 10.95 30.58
C PHE A 570 -6.33 9.83 30.30
N VAL A 571 -5.06 10.17 30.02
CA VAL A 571 -3.97 9.20 29.81
C VAL A 571 -3.57 8.57 31.15
N LYS A 572 -3.36 9.41 32.18
CA LYS A 572 -3.07 8.96 33.56
C LYS A 572 -4.14 8.00 34.07
N ARG A 573 -5.42 8.38 33.91
CA ARG A 573 -6.60 7.56 34.24
C ARG A 573 -6.61 6.21 33.53
N ARG A 574 -6.31 6.18 32.21
CA ARG A 574 -6.36 4.95 31.42
C ARG A 574 -5.21 3.99 31.73
N ILE A 575 -4.02 4.52 32.01
CA ILE A 575 -2.88 3.72 32.52
C ILE A 575 -3.25 3.10 33.86
N ALA A 576 -3.70 3.91 34.83
CA ALA A 576 -3.98 3.46 36.19
C ALA A 576 -5.18 2.50 36.27
N ARG A 577 -6.32 2.80 35.62
CA ARG A 577 -7.51 1.93 35.64
C ARG A 577 -7.29 0.60 34.92
N ARG A 578 -6.38 0.53 33.95
CA ARG A 578 -5.97 -0.72 33.30
C ARG A 578 -4.82 -1.41 34.04
N LYS A 579 -4.38 -0.89 35.20
CA LYS A 579 -3.25 -1.41 35.99
C LYS A 579 -2.00 -1.64 35.13
N ALA A 580 -1.75 -0.73 34.19
CA ALA A 580 -0.77 -0.94 33.14
C ALA A 580 0.65 -0.69 33.65
N ARG A 581 1.60 -1.56 33.27
CA ARG A 581 3.03 -1.32 33.55
C ARG A 581 3.50 -0.11 32.74
N LEU A 582 3.92 0.97 33.39
CA LEU A 582 4.44 2.16 32.73
C LEU A 582 5.97 2.10 32.67
N ILE A 583 6.51 2.10 31.46
CA ILE A 583 7.95 2.08 31.21
C ILE A 583 8.33 3.37 30.48
N ASN A 584 9.32 4.11 30.99
CA ASN A 584 9.81 5.34 30.39
C ASN A 584 11.29 5.22 29.99
N VAL A 585 11.65 5.89 28.89
CA VAL A 585 13.03 6.06 28.44
C VAL A 585 13.16 7.39 27.70
N ASP A 586 14.18 8.20 28.00
CA ASP A 586 14.50 9.38 27.17
C ASP A 586 15.38 8.95 26.00
N ALA A 587 14.76 8.34 24.99
CA ALA A 587 15.47 7.90 23.80
C ALA A 587 16.01 9.08 22.97
N THR A 588 15.44 10.27 23.14
CA THR A 588 15.86 11.48 22.43
C THR A 588 17.20 12.00 22.98
N ALA A 589 17.34 12.08 24.31
CA ALA A 589 18.61 12.41 24.96
C ALA A 589 19.68 11.35 24.67
N ILE A 590 19.36 10.06 24.82
CA ILE A 590 20.30 8.96 24.54
C ILE A 590 20.81 9.01 23.09
N ALA A 591 19.91 9.23 22.11
CA ALA A 591 20.30 9.37 20.70
C ALA A 591 21.12 10.64 20.41
N HIS A 592 20.95 11.71 21.19
CA HIS A 592 21.76 12.92 21.10
C HIS A 592 23.16 12.72 21.71
N GLU A 593 23.22 12.18 22.93
CA GLU A 593 24.45 11.82 23.65
C GLU A 593 25.31 10.82 22.83
N ALA A 594 24.68 9.83 22.20
CA ALA A 594 25.34 8.88 21.29
C ALA A 594 25.64 9.45 19.89
N GLY A 595 25.32 10.72 19.60
CA GLY A 595 25.65 11.36 18.32
C GLY A 595 24.90 10.79 17.10
N LEU A 596 23.71 10.23 17.29
CA LEU A 596 22.87 9.57 16.27
C LEU A 596 21.86 10.51 15.57
N ARG A 597 21.99 11.83 15.75
CA ARG A 597 21.17 12.88 15.07
C ARG A 597 19.65 12.64 15.17
N GLY A 598 19.15 12.29 16.35
CA GLY A 598 17.73 12.09 16.61
C GLY A 598 17.14 10.74 16.18
N ARG A 599 17.97 9.77 15.78
CA ARG A 599 17.52 8.39 15.54
C ARG A 599 17.33 7.64 16.85
N ILE A 600 16.09 7.54 17.30
CA ILE A 600 15.69 6.86 18.54
C ILE A 600 15.50 5.34 18.39
N ASN A 601 15.50 4.83 17.16
CA ASN A 601 15.10 3.46 16.82
C ASN A 601 15.85 2.37 17.61
N MET A 602 17.18 2.43 17.73
CA MET A 602 17.96 1.45 18.50
C MET A 602 17.61 1.46 20.00
N VAL A 603 17.32 2.64 20.56
CA VAL A 603 16.97 2.80 21.97
C VAL A 603 15.56 2.26 22.25
N MET A 604 14.60 2.58 21.38
CA MET A 604 13.22 2.07 21.52
C MET A 604 13.13 0.57 21.27
N GLN A 605 13.94 0.02 20.36
CA GLN A 605 14.04 -1.42 20.15
C GLN A 605 14.64 -2.14 21.37
N ALA A 606 15.67 -1.56 22.01
CA ALA A 606 16.21 -2.04 23.28
C ALA A 606 15.16 -2.01 24.40
N ALA A 607 14.40 -0.92 24.51
CA ALA A 607 13.31 -0.80 25.47
C ALA A 607 12.21 -1.85 25.23
N PHE A 608 11.83 -2.09 23.97
CA PHE A 608 10.88 -3.14 23.60
C PHE A 608 11.34 -4.53 24.03
N PHE A 609 12.56 -4.95 23.72
CA PHE A 609 13.05 -6.28 24.13
C PHE A 609 13.18 -6.42 25.66
N LYS A 610 13.52 -5.34 26.37
CA LYS A 610 13.55 -5.32 27.85
C LYS A 610 12.14 -5.43 28.47
N ALA A 611 11.14 -4.83 27.84
CA ALA A 611 9.77 -4.70 28.35
C ALA A 611 8.83 -5.85 27.97
N SER A 612 9.02 -6.43 26.79
CA SER A 612 8.06 -7.38 26.20
C SER A 612 8.33 -8.83 26.58
N GLU A 613 9.55 -9.14 27.02
CA GLU A 613 9.99 -10.48 27.45
C GLU A 613 9.80 -11.58 26.37
N VAL A 614 9.63 -11.19 25.10
CA VAL A 614 9.46 -12.11 23.95
C VAL A 614 10.74 -12.87 23.57
N LEU A 615 11.90 -12.40 24.01
CA LEU A 615 13.19 -13.08 23.94
C LEU A 615 13.95 -12.86 25.26
N PRO A 616 14.81 -13.80 25.67
CA PRO A 616 15.80 -13.56 26.71
C PRO A 616 16.66 -12.32 26.38
N LEU A 617 16.89 -11.46 27.38
CA LEU A 617 17.50 -10.14 27.17
C LEU A 617 18.96 -10.20 26.70
N ASP A 618 19.68 -11.24 27.12
CA ASP A 618 21.04 -11.55 26.68
C ASP A 618 21.09 -11.95 25.20
N VAL A 619 20.17 -12.83 24.76
CA VAL A 619 19.99 -13.21 23.36
C VAL A 619 19.62 -11.99 22.51
N ALA A 620 18.62 -11.22 22.94
CA ALA A 620 18.21 -10.00 22.24
C ALA A 620 19.35 -8.99 22.11
N ARG A 621 20.15 -8.76 23.17
CA ARG A 621 21.30 -7.84 23.13
C ARG A 621 22.40 -8.34 22.19
N ALA A 622 22.68 -9.65 22.16
CA ALA A 622 23.68 -10.22 21.27
C ALA A 622 23.26 -10.09 19.79
N GLU A 623 22.00 -10.39 19.49
CA GLU A 623 21.46 -10.33 18.14
C GLU A 623 21.31 -8.90 17.63
N LEU A 624 20.89 -7.93 18.47
CA LEU A 624 20.90 -6.52 18.10
C LEU A 624 22.31 -6.01 17.74
N ARG A 625 23.36 -6.50 18.41
CA ARG A 625 24.75 -6.19 18.02
C ARG A 625 25.13 -6.81 16.68
N ARG A 626 24.74 -8.07 16.42
CA ARG A 626 24.92 -8.73 15.10
C ARG A 626 24.25 -7.94 13.97
N VAL A 627 23.06 -7.40 14.21
CA VAL A 627 22.35 -6.53 13.26
C VAL A 627 23.08 -5.20 13.04
N ILE A 628 23.55 -4.55 14.11
CA ILE A 628 24.36 -3.32 14.01
C ILE A 628 25.60 -3.56 13.14
N ASP A 629 26.30 -4.68 13.32
CA ASP A 629 27.46 -5.06 12.51
C ASP A 629 27.10 -5.25 11.03
N ALA A 630 26.07 -6.06 10.75
CA ALA A 630 25.63 -6.34 9.39
C ALA A 630 25.19 -5.07 8.64
N GLN A 631 24.46 -4.17 9.30
CA GLN A 631 23.94 -2.95 8.69
C GLN A 631 24.97 -1.81 8.57
N TYR A 632 25.87 -1.68 9.56
CA TYR A 632 26.70 -0.47 9.71
C TYR A 632 28.20 -0.68 9.60
N ALA A 633 28.74 -1.91 9.53
CA ALA A 633 30.18 -2.14 9.39
C ALA A 633 30.80 -1.41 8.17
N ARG A 634 30.06 -1.33 7.05
CA ARG A 634 30.48 -0.60 5.84
C ARG A 634 30.54 0.93 6.02
N LYS A 635 29.98 1.49 7.10
CA LYS A 635 29.99 2.93 7.42
C LYS A 635 31.11 3.36 8.37
N GLY A 636 31.95 2.41 8.81
CA GLY A 636 33.10 2.67 9.66
C GLY A 636 32.81 2.55 11.15
N ARG A 637 33.89 2.35 11.93
CA ARG A 637 33.82 1.97 13.35
C ARG A 637 33.09 2.98 14.24
N ASP A 638 33.30 4.27 14.02
CA ASP A 638 32.61 5.35 14.76
C ASP A 638 31.07 5.21 14.70
N VAL A 639 30.51 4.79 13.56
CA VAL A 639 29.06 4.55 13.45
C VAL A 639 28.63 3.32 14.24
N LEU A 640 29.44 2.25 14.29
CA LEU A 640 29.15 1.06 15.10
C LEU A 640 29.13 1.39 16.60
N GLU A 641 30.20 2.00 17.10
CA GLU A 641 30.36 2.30 18.54
C GLU A 641 29.23 3.21 19.05
N ARG A 642 28.77 4.18 18.24
CA ARG A 642 27.59 5.02 18.56
C ARG A 642 26.28 4.22 18.66
N ASN A 643 26.06 3.24 17.77
CA ASN A 643 24.87 2.39 17.85
C ASN A 643 24.95 1.39 19.02
N TYR A 644 26.13 0.85 19.34
CA TYR A 644 26.32 0.05 20.55
C TYR A 644 26.06 0.87 21.82
N ALA A 645 26.57 2.11 21.87
CA ALA A 645 26.35 3.01 23.01
C ALA A 645 24.86 3.32 23.21
N ALA A 646 24.12 3.60 22.13
CA ALA A 646 22.67 3.81 22.19
C ALA A 646 21.90 2.54 22.64
N LEU A 647 22.31 1.36 22.17
CA LEU A 647 21.74 0.07 22.60
C LEU A 647 21.98 -0.18 24.10
N ASP A 648 23.23 -0.10 24.55
CA ASP A 648 23.59 -0.35 25.96
C ASP A 648 22.96 0.68 26.90
N GLN A 649 22.97 1.97 26.53
CA GLN A 649 22.32 3.02 27.30
C GLN A 649 20.80 2.85 27.31
N GLY A 650 20.18 2.42 26.21
CA GLY A 650 18.75 2.11 26.16
C GLY A 650 18.37 1.00 27.14
N LEU A 651 19.12 -0.10 27.14
CA LEU A 651 18.94 -1.20 28.10
C LEU A 651 19.11 -0.73 29.56
N ALA A 652 20.09 0.14 29.83
CA ALA A 652 20.37 0.65 31.17
C ALA A 652 19.33 1.68 31.67
N ARG A 653 18.94 2.65 30.82
CA ARG A 653 18.11 3.81 31.17
C ARG A 653 16.60 3.62 30.95
N THR A 654 16.18 2.52 30.32
CA THR A 654 14.75 2.14 30.29
C THR A 654 14.33 1.71 31.69
N VAL A 655 13.41 2.43 32.32
CA VAL A 655 12.96 2.21 33.70
C VAL A 655 11.45 2.01 33.78
N GLU A 656 11.01 1.15 34.70
CA GLU A 656 9.60 1.03 35.08
C GLU A 656 9.27 2.10 36.13
N VAL A 657 8.15 2.81 35.93
CA VAL A 657 7.75 3.97 36.73
C VAL A 657 6.54 3.62 37.56
N ALA A 658 6.70 3.64 38.88
CA ALA A 658 5.58 3.62 39.81
C ALA A 658 4.83 4.96 39.74
N TYR A 659 3.51 4.91 39.59
CA TYR A 659 2.60 6.06 39.55
C TYR A 659 1.59 5.98 40.71
N PRO A 660 1.05 7.11 41.20
CA PRO A 660 0.13 7.10 42.34
C PRO A 660 -1.27 6.61 41.96
N ASP A 661 -1.92 5.88 42.86
CA ASP A 661 -3.30 5.38 42.67
C ASP A 661 -4.32 6.48 42.33
N ALA A 662 -4.07 7.71 42.80
CA ALA A 662 -4.87 8.89 42.49
C ALA A 662 -5.05 9.15 40.98
N TRP A 663 -4.14 8.66 40.12
CA TRP A 663 -4.29 8.72 38.67
C TRP A 663 -5.58 8.03 38.18
N ALA A 664 -6.06 6.98 38.86
CA ALA A 664 -7.30 6.29 38.50
C ALA A 664 -8.53 7.21 38.57
N GLU A 665 -8.48 8.30 39.35
CA GLU A 665 -9.57 9.26 39.54
C GLU A 665 -9.39 10.57 38.77
N CYS A 666 -8.33 10.70 37.94
CA CYS A 666 -8.19 11.80 36.98
C CYS A 666 -9.38 11.89 36.01
N ARG A 667 -9.64 13.08 35.45
CA ARG A 667 -10.72 13.32 34.46
C ARG A 667 -10.50 12.50 33.19
N ASP A 668 -11.53 11.81 32.70
CA ASP A 668 -11.54 11.18 31.36
C ASP A 668 -12.04 12.15 30.28
N ASP A 669 -11.51 13.38 30.31
CA ASP A 669 -11.91 14.43 29.41
C ASP A 669 -10.80 14.73 28.41
N VAL A 670 -11.20 14.87 27.15
CA VAL A 670 -10.32 15.15 26.01
C VAL A 670 -10.53 16.57 25.46
N ALA A 671 -11.59 17.27 25.89
CA ALA A 671 -11.96 18.59 25.38
C ALA A 671 -10.83 19.61 25.56
N ASP A 672 -10.17 19.60 26.73
CA ASP A 672 -9.05 20.48 27.09
C ASP A 672 -7.82 20.31 26.17
N TYR A 673 -7.77 19.25 25.34
CA TYR A 673 -6.68 18.96 24.41
C TYR A 673 -7.09 19.07 22.92
N ILE A 674 -8.38 19.32 22.63
CA ILE A 674 -8.88 19.54 21.27
C ILE A 674 -8.78 21.03 20.95
N VAL A 675 -7.87 21.38 20.04
CA VAL A 675 -7.74 22.77 19.53
C VAL A 675 -9.05 23.18 18.83
N PRO A 676 -9.73 24.26 19.27
CA PRO A 676 -10.94 24.74 18.60
C PRO A 676 -10.67 25.16 17.16
N ASP A 677 -11.61 24.85 16.27
CA ASP A 677 -11.55 25.36 14.90
C ASP A 677 -11.93 26.85 14.85
N PRO A 678 -11.25 27.67 14.02
CA PRO A 678 -11.65 29.05 13.77
C PRO A 678 -13.09 29.17 13.28
N ALA A 679 -13.74 30.31 13.54
CA ALA A 679 -15.11 30.55 13.13
C ALA A 679 -15.33 30.53 11.59
N ASP A 680 -14.28 30.75 10.80
CA ASP A 680 -14.30 30.66 9.33
C ASP A 680 -14.12 29.23 8.79
N ALA A 681 -13.92 28.23 9.65
CA ALA A 681 -13.61 26.86 9.26
C ALA A 681 -14.78 26.18 8.50
N PRO A 682 -14.55 25.63 7.29
CA PRO A 682 -15.57 24.89 6.56
C PRO A 682 -16.12 23.71 7.36
N GLU A 683 -17.41 23.43 7.20
CA GLU A 683 -18.10 22.36 7.94
C GLU A 683 -17.44 20.98 7.71
N GLN A 684 -16.95 20.70 6.50
CA GLN A 684 -16.25 19.47 6.15
C GLN A 684 -14.88 19.34 6.87
N LEU A 685 -14.25 20.46 7.27
CA LEU A 685 -13.05 20.39 8.12
C LEU A 685 -13.43 19.77 9.47
N ARG A 686 -14.47 20.33 10.11
CA ARG A 686 -14.96 19.89 11.43
C ARG A 686 -15.51 18.47 11.40
N LYS A 687 -16.33 18.13 10.39
CA LYS A 687 -17.03 16.84 10.28
C LYS A 687 -16.15 15.69 9.78
N VAL A 688 -15.19 15.94 8.87
CA VAL A 688 -14.43 14.87 8.20
C VAL A 688 -12.93 14.96 8.49
N LEU A 689 -12.31 16.11 8.22
CA LEU A 689 -10.85 16.21 8.30
C LEU A 689 -10.32 16.15 9.75
N ARG A 690 -11.01 16.75 10.72
CA ARG A 690 -10.59 16.72 12.13
C ARG A 690 -10.64 15.31 12.75
N PRO A 691 -11.75 14.55 12.66
CA PRO A 691 -11.75 13.14 13.08
C PRO A 691 -10.69 12.32 12.35
N THR A 692 -10.54 12.49 11.03
CA THR A 692 -9.51 11.78 10.25
C THR A 692 -8.09 12.10 10.75
N GLN A 693 -7.79 13.37 11.05
CA GLN A 693 -6.50 13.83 11.60
C GLN A 693 -6.22 13.34 13.04
N ARG A 694 -7.26 12.87 13.76
CA ARG A 694 -7.15 12.21 15.08
C ARG A 694 -7.15 10.67 14.99
N MET A 695 -7.10 10.10 13.80
CA MET A 695 -7.24 8.64 13.55
C MET A 695 -8.63 8.09 13.96
N GLU A 696 -9.67 8.93 13.90
CA GLU A 696 -11.08 8.59 14.17
C GLU A 696 -11.90 8.49 12.85
N GLY A 697 -11.25 8.50 11.69
CA GLY A 697 -11.92 8.52 10.39
C GLY A 697 -12.86 7.34 10.13
N ASP A 698 -12.60 6.18 10.77
CA ASP A 698 -13.43 4.99 10.64
C ASP A 698 -14.79 5.09 11.34
N SER A 699 -14.94 6.00 12.33
CA SER A 699 -16.24 6.24 12.99
C SER A 699 -17.16 7.18 12.19
N LEU A 700 -16.68 7.76 11.10
CA LEU A 700 -17.46 8.68 10.28
C LEU A 700 -18.58 7.94 9.53
N PRO A 701 -19.83 8.39 9.64
CA PRO A 701 -20.95 7.79 8.92
C PRO A 701 -20.93 8.16 7.43
N VAL A 702 -21.66 7.40 6.60
CA VAL A 702 -21.83 7.67 5.17
C VAL A 702 -22.37 9.09 4.92
N SER A 703 -23.27 9.60 5.77
CA SER A 703 -23.81 10.96 5.69
C SER A 703 -22.79 12.10 5.83
N ALA A 704 -21.55 11.82 6.27
CA ALA A 704 -20.50 12.83 6.42
C ALA A 704 -19.81 13.21 5.10
N PHE A 705 -20.03 12.46 4.01
CA PHE A 705 -19.28 12.59 2.75
C PHE A 705 -20.15 13.09 1.60
N ASP A 706 -19.58 13.91 0.69
CA ASP A 706 -20.24 14.23 -0.58
C ASP A 706 -20.21 12.98 -1.50
N PRO A 707 -21.33 12.54 -2.08
CA PRO A 707 -21.39 11.33 -2.91
C PRO A 707 -20.55 11.39 -4.19
N ARG A 708 -20.06 12.59 -4.58
CA ARG A 708 -19.15 12.82 -5.71
C ARG A 708 -17.68 12.87 -5.30
N GLY A 709 -17.37 12.70 -4.01
CA GLY A 709 -16.01 12.81 -3.47
C GLY A 709 -15.48 14.25 -3.34
N ALA A 710 -16.34 15.26 -3.45
CA ALA A 710 -15.94 16.67 -3.40
C ALA A 710 -15.55 17.12 -1.99
N MET A 711 -14.50 17.95 -1.89
CA MET A 711 -14.02 18.57 -0.66
C MET A 711 -13.68 20.06 -0.89
N PRO A 712 -13.85 20.95 0.11
CA PRO A 712 -13.48 22.36 -0.02
C PRO A 712 -11.96 22.52 -0.17
N SER A 713 -11.56 23.57 -0.91
CA SER A 713 -10.16 23.93 -1.08
C SER A 713 -9.60 24.69 0.14
N GLY A 714 -8.28 24.86 0.21
CA GLY A 714 -7.62 25.68 1.24
C GLY A 714 -7.63 25.10 2.65
N THR A 715 -8.08 23.87 2.86
CA THR A 715 -8.19 23.21 4.17
C THR A 715 -6.86 23.00 4.87
N SER A 716 -5.74 22.91 4.13
CA SER A 716 -4.40 22.73 4.70
C SER A 716 -3.99 23.85 5.66
N LYS A 717 -4.54 25.08 5.49
CA LYS A 717 -4.26 26.21 6.38
C LYS A 717 -4.62 25.94 7.85
N TYR A 718 -5.51 24.98 8.11
CA TYR A 718 -5.98 24.60 9.44
C TYR A 718 -5.23 23.41 10.07
N GLU A 719 -4.33 22.70 9.36
CA GLU A 719 -3.69 21.50 9.93
C GLU A 719 -2.72 21.82 11.07
N LYS A 720 -1.95 22.91 10.93
CA LYS A 720 -0.95 23.41 11.90
C LYS A 720 -0.12 22.29 12.53
N ARG A 721 0.46 21.44 11.67
CA ARG A 721 1.05 20.14 12.05
C ARG A 721 2.18 20.23 13.09
N GLY A 722 2.95 21.31 13.11
CA GLY A 722 3.98 21.55 14.14
C GLY A 722 5.13 20.54 14.15
N ILE A 723 5.51 20.00 12.98
CA ILE A 723 6.47 18.89 12.87
C ILE A 723 7.94 19.31 12.76
N ALA A 724 8.22 20.61 12.60
CA ALA A 724 9.60 21.08 12.47
C ALA A 724 10.30 21.11 13.83
N PRO A 725 11.47 20.46 14.00
CA PRO A 725 12.23 20.55 15.25
C PRO A 725 12.83 21.95 15.48
N ALA A 726 13.03 22.70 14.41
CA ALA A 726 13.39 24.12 14.42
C ALA A 726 12.86 24.81 13.16
N VAL A 727 12.67 26.12 13.25
CA VAL A 727 12.15 26.96 12.16
C VAL A 727 13.10 28.12 11.88
N ALA A 728 13.02 28.72 10.70
CA ALA A 728 13.77 29.94 10.41
C ALA A 728 13.30 31.07 11.33
N GLN A 729 14.23 31.89 11.80
CA GLN A 729 13.95 33.10 12.59
C GLN A 729 14.56 34.31 11.88
N TRP A 730 13.79 35.38 11.77
CA TRP A 730 14.27 36.65 11.23
C TRP A 730 14.90 37.46 12.37
N THR A 731 16.19 37.23 12.61
CA THR A 731 16.93 37.74 13.79
C THR A 731 17.71 39.03 13.54
N ASN A 732 17.91 39.42 12.28
CA ASN A 732 18.58 40.67 11.92
C ASN A 732 17.80 41.36 10.80
N PRO A 733 16.84 42.24 11.16
CA PRO A 733 16.07 43.01 10.17
C PRO A 733 16.95 43.82 9.21
N ASP A 734 18.10 44.30 9.69
CA ASP A 734 18.96 45.22 8.94
C ASP A 734 19.84 44.59 7.87
N THR A 735 20.22 43.31 8.02
CA THR A 735 20.90 42.59 6.92
C THR A 735 19.94 42.23 5.80
N CYS A 736 18.65 42.03 6.13
CA CYS A 736 17.66 41.54 5.18
C CYS A 736 17.47 42.51 4.00
N THR A 737 17.89 42.06 2.81
CA THR A 737 17.84 42.80 1.53
C THR A 737 16.43 42.97 0.92
N GLN A 738 15.39 42.41 1.55
CA GLN A 738 13.99 42.42 1.08
C GLN A 738 13.78 41.77 -0.31
N CYS A 739 14.66 40.84 -0.70
CA CYS A 739 14.67 40.18 -2.01
C CYS A 739 13.56 39.12 -2.22
N ASN A 740 12.78 38.78 -1.18
CA ASN A 740 11.73 37.75 -1.18
C ASN A 740 12.14 36.30 -1.55
N LEU A 741 13.42 36.03 -1.85
CA LEU A 741 13.91 34.69 -2.25
C LEU A 741 13.58 33.59 -1.23
N CYS A 742 13.69 33.90 0.06
CA CYS A 742 13.36 32.98 1.16
C CYS A 742 11.91 32.47 1.09
N SER A 743 10.97 33.29 0.58
CA SER A 743 9.57 32.92 0.41
C SER A 743 9.32 32.22 -0.93
N ALA A 744 9.87 32.76 -2.01
CA ALA A 744 9.75 32.19 -3.36
C ALA A 744 10.26 30.74 -3.44
N LEU A 745 11.28 30.41 -2.64
CA LEU A 745 11.89 29.08 -2.56
C LEU A 745 11.32 28.21 -1.43
N CYS A 746 10.33 28.66 -0.66
CA CYS A 746 9.76 27.86 0.41
C CYS A 746 8.78 26.81 -0.14
N PRO A 747 9.07 25.49 -0.07
CA PRO A 747 8.21 24.47 -0.67
C PRO A 747 6.86 24.26 0.02
N HIS A 748 6.61 24.96 1.14
CA HIS A 748 5.38 24.88 1.94
C HIS A 748 4.67 26.24 2.11
N ALA A 749 5.16 27.31 1.45
CA ALA A 749 4.70 28.69 1.68
C ALA A 749 4.66 29.08 3.18
N ALA A 750 5.56 28.53 3.99
CA ALA A 750 5.61 28.68 5.45
C ALA A 750 6.44 29.90 5.91
N ILE A 751 7.08 30.63 5.00
CA ILE A 751 7.74 31.91 5.24
C ILE A 751 7.31 32.88 4.14
N ARG A 752 6.87 34.09 4.52
CA ARG A 752 6.26 35.06 3.62
C ARG A 752 6.70 36.49 3.95
N PRO A 753 6.93 37.34 2.94
CA PRO A 753 7.04 38.78 3.14
C PRO A 753 5.64 39.37 3.37
N PHE A 754 5.57 40.39 4.19
CA PHE A 754 4.38 41.21 4.40
C PHE A 754 4.76 42.68 4.34
N LEU A 755 3.92 43.47 3.68
CA LEU A 755 3.97 44.93 3.74
C LEU A 755 2.84 45.40 4.65
N PHE A 756 3.15 46.32 5.55
CA PHE A 756 2.24 46.92 6.51
C PHE A 756 2.28 48.44 6.35
N THR A 757 1.13 49.09 6.31
CA THR A 757 1.04 50.56 6.49
C THR A 757 1.54 50.95 7.88
N GLN A 758 1.77 52.25 8.12
CA GLN A 758 2.19 52.71 9.46
C GLN A 758 1.11 52.48 10.52
N GLU A 759 -0.17 52.46 10.14
CA GLU A 759 -1.31 52.16 11.02
C GLU A 759 -1.36 50.67 11.40
N GLU A 760 -1.21 49.77 10.42
CA GLU A 760 -1.11 48.32 10.66
C GLU A 760 0.14 47.96 11.47
N ALA A 761 1.27 48.63 11.24
CA ALA A 761 2.47 48.46 12.06
C ALA A 761 2.31 49.00 13.49
N GLY A 762 1.54 50.08 13.68
CA GLY A 762 1.25 50.66 15.00
C GLY A 762 0.30 49.82 15.87
N SER A 763 -0.38 48.83 15.29
CA SER A 763 -1.28 47.88 15.96
C SER A 763 -0.67 46.48 16.12
N ALA A 764 0.63 46.34 15.85
CA ALA A 764 1.34 45.08 15.94
C ALA A 764 1.54 44.62 17.41
N PRO A 765 1.59 43.29 17.67
CA PRO A 765 1.80 42.76 19.02
C PRO A 765 3.22 43.05 19.55
N GLU A 766 3.38 42.97 20.86
CA GLU A 766 4.68 43.12 21.53
C GLU A 766 5.72 42.13 20.97
N GLY A 767 6.96 42.61 20.77
CA GLY A 767 8.02 41.84 20.10
C GLY A 767 7.89 41.73 18.58
N TRP A 768 6.92 42.40 17.96
CA TRP A 768 6.93 42.61 16.51
C TRP A 768 7.96 43.66 16.12
N GLU A 769 8.77 43.34 15.11
CA GLU A 769 9.74 44.25 14.51
C GLU A 769 9.48 44.36 13.01
N GLY A 770 9.56 45.57 12.47
CA GLY A 770 9.42 45.85 11.04
C GLY A 770 10.57 46.72 10.56
N ARG A 771 10.86 46.68 9.26
CA ARG A 771 11.85 47.56 8.62
C ARG A 771 11.17 48.39 7.54
N LYS A 772 11.58 49.64 7.35
CA LYS A 772 11.12 50.46 6.21
C LYS A 772 11.29 49.70 4.89
N ALA A 773 10.25 49.66 4.06
CA ALA A 773 10.33 48.98 2.76
C ALA A 773 11.37 49.66 1.85
N VAL A 774 12.10 48.89 1.04
CA VAL A 774 13.11 49.41 0.10
C VAL A 774 12.43 49.98 -1.16
N GLY A 775 13.04 51.01 -1.75
CA GLY A 775 12.53 51.65 -2.97
C GLY A 775 11.35 52.59 -2.72
N LYS A 776 10.53 52.83 -3.75
CA LYS A 776 9.41 53.81 -3.70
C LYS A 776 8.37 53.48 -2.62
N ALA A 777 8.18 52.20 -2.29
CA ALA A 777 7.25 51.72 -1.27
C ALA A 777 7.62 52.17 0.17
N GLY A 778 8.89 52.49 0.42
CA GLY A 778 9.39 52.86 1.76
C GLY A 778 8.81 54.14 2.35
N LYS A 779 8.09 54.95 1.57
CA LYS A 779 7.35 56.11 2.10
C LYS A 779 6.02 55.72 2.76
N SER A 780 5.48 54.55 2.41
CA SER A 780 4.11 54.14 2.77
C SER A 780 4.06 52.86 3.59
N TYR A 781 5.08 51.99 3.48
CA TYR A 781 5.06 50.65 4.08
C TYR A 781 6.30 50.32 4.91
N GLN A 782 6.08 49.61 6.00
CA GLN A 782 7.05 48.72 6.63
C GLN A 782 6.98 47.33 5.98
N TYR A 783 8.07 46.58 6.09
CA TYR A 783 8.29 45.26 5.55
C TYR A 783 8.78 44.33 6.66
N ARG A 784 8.24 43.12 6.71
CA ARG A 784 8.70 42.03 7.60
C ARG A 784 8.64 40.70 6.87
N VAL A 785 9.61 39.83 7.13
CA VAL A 785 9.52 38.41 6.77
C VAL A 785 8.98 37.64 7.98
N GLN A 786 7.81 37.01 7.84
CA GLN A 786 7.18 36.25 8.90
C GLN A 786 7.10 34.76 8.55
N VAL A 787 7.41 33.91 9.53
CA VAL A 787 7.31 32.45 9.45
C VAL A 787 6.03 31.99 10.11
N SER A 788 5.34 31.02 9.50
CA SER A 788 4.31 30.20 10.13
C SER A 788 4.98 28.96 10.72
N PRO A 789 5.28 28.91 12.04
CA PRO A 789 6.08 27.84 12.62
C PRO A 789 5.41 26.47 12.49
N TYR A 790 4.08 26.43 12.63
CA TYR A 790 3.31 25.19 12.59
C TYR A 790 3.08 24.60 11.19
N ASP A 791 3.30 25.39 10.13
CA ASP A 791 3.29 24.92 8.73
C ASP A 791 4.71 24.65 8.19
N CYS A 792 5.73 25.07 8.93
CA CYS A 792 7.12 24.85 8.57
C CYS A 792 7.48 23.36 8.73
N THR A 793 8.43 22.90 7.90
CA THR A 793 8.96 21.52 7.92
C THR A 793 10.44 21.46 8.28
N GLY A 794 11.07 22.59 8.65
CA GLY A 794 12.49 22.65 9.02
C GLY A 794 13.47 22.41 7.88
N CYS A 795 13.01 22.40 6.61
CA CYS A 795 13.80 22.02 5.43
C CYS A 795 14.99 22.93 5.05
N ASP A 796 15.29 23.97 5.84
CA ASP A 796 16.38 24.96 5.72
C ASP A 796 16.57 25.72 4.38
N VAL A 797 15.84 25.38 3.30
CA VAL A 797 15.97 25.98 1.96
C VAL A 797 15.96 27.52 1.98
N CYS A 798 15.04 28.12 2.75
CA CYS A 798 14.92 29.57 2.88
C CYS A 798 16.13 30.24 3.57
N VAL A 799 16.83 29.52 4.46
CA VAL A 799 18.06 29.97 5.12
C VAL A 799 19.24 29.79 4.18
N LYS A 800 19.34 28.63 3.50
CA LYS A 800 20.42 28.36 2.54
C LYS A 800 20.42 29.29 1.33
N ALA A 801 19.25 29.78 0.91
CA ALA A 801 19.10 30.70 -0.21
C ALA A 801 19.07 32.18 0.19
N CYS A 802 19.34 32.50 1.46
CA CYS A 802 19.54 33.87 1.88
C CYS A 802 20.99 34.28 1.57
N ASP A 803 21.15 35.23 0.65
CA ASP A 803 22.46 35.77 0.22
C ASP A 803 23.06 36.79 1.21
N ASP A 804 22.41 37.03 2.35
CA ASP A 804 23.01 37.77 3.47
C ASP A 804 24.38 37.13 3.81
N ALA A 805 25.41 37.94 4.05
CA ALA A 805 26.83 37.52 4.14
C ALA A 805 27.18 36.58 5.33
N VAL A 806 26.17 36.03 6.01
CA VAL A 806 26.25 35.19 7.22
C VAL A 806 26.53 33.70 6.89
N ARG A 807 26.88 33.35 5.63
CA ARG A 807 27.58 32.07 5.36
C ARG A 807 29.01 32.02 5.92
N GLN A 808 29.59 33.13 6.37
CA GLN A 808 30.97 33.17 6.92
C GLN A 808 31.09 33.20 8.46
N ARG A 809 30.00 33.23 9.24
CA ARG A 809 30.09 33.37 10.72
C ARG A 809 29.31 32.38 11.59
N LEU A 810 28.56 31.42 11.04
CA LEU A 810 27.75 30.47 11.82
C LEU A 810 27.92 28.99 11.42
N CYS A 811 29.14 28.46 11.57
CA CYS A 811 29.43 27.02 11.53
C CYS A 811 30.53 26.66 12.55
N GLY A 812 30.20 26.78 13.84
CA GLY A 812 31.04 26.32 14.94
C GLY A 812 30.89 24.83 15.23
N VAL A 813 31.19 23.96 14.25
CA VAL A 813 31.40 22.51 14.47
C VAL A 813 32.51 22.06 13.52
N ASP A 814 33.61 21.56 14.06
CA ASP A 814 34.72 21.02 13.26
C ASP A 814 34.26 19.83 12.40
N LEU A 815 34.64 19.87 11.12
CA LEU A 815 34.73 18.69 10.27
C LEU A 815 36.19 18.55 9.83
N PRO A 816 36.81 17.36 9.97
CA PRO A 816 38.23 17.19 9.72
C PRO A 816 38.57 17.48 8.25
N ARG A 817 39.68 18.20 8.05
CA ARG A 817 40.18 18.56 6.71
C ARG A 817 40.46 17.29 5.90
N GLY A 818 39.67 17.08 4.84
CA GLY A 818 39.97 16.05 3.85
C GLY A 818 41.33 16.28 3.23
N GLN A 819 42.19 15.26 3.25
CA GLN A 819 43.48 15.29 2.56
C GLN A 819 43.26 15.46 1.04
N PRO A 820 44.17 16.15 0.32
CA PRO A 820 44.09 16.22 -1.13
C PRO A 820 44.29 14.82 -1.74
N GLY A 821 43.28 14.33 -2.45
CA GLY A 821 43.33 13.02 -3.10
C GLY A 821 44.48 12.91 -4.12
N PRO A 822 45.07 11.72 -4.30
CA PRO A 822 46.24 11.55 -5.15
C PRO A 822 45.91 11.83 -6.62
N ARG A 823 46.79 12.59 -7.29
CA ARG A 823 46.74 12.83 -8.73
C ARG A 823 46.82 11.48 -9.47
N ARG A 824 45.73 11.05 -10.11
CA ARG A 824 45.78 9.93 -11.06
C ARG A 824 46.53 10.39 -12.31
N ALA A 825 47.74 9.86 -12.50
CA ALA A 825 48.42 9.91 -13.78
C ALA A 825 47.62 9.10 -14.82
N GLY A 826 47.30 9.71 -15.96
CA GLY A 826 46.75 9.00 -17.12
C GLY A 826 47.87 8.40 -17.96
N PRO A 827 47.76 7.13 -18.43
CA PRO A 827 48.70 6.59 -19.40
C PRO A 827 48.43 7.18 -20.80
N GLY A 828 49.49 7.49 -21.53
CA GLY A 828 49.39 8.15 -22.83
C GLY A 828 49.00 7.24 -24.00
N ARG A 829 48.41 7.88 -25.02
CA ARG A 829 48.25 7.57 -26.46
C ARG A 829 47.51 8.80 -27.04
N GLY A 830 47.66 9.25 -28.27
CA GLY A 830 48.41 8.83 -29.45
C GLY A 830 47.94 9.72 -30.62
N ARG A 831 48.80 9.97 -31.62
CA ARG A 831 48.52 10.92 -32.72
C ARG A 831 47.31 10.48 -33.57
N GLY A 832 46.50 11.42 -34.08
CA GLY A 832 45.40 11.10 -35.01
C GLY A 832 44.72 12.31 -35.66
N LEU A 833 45.05 12.60 -36.93
CA LEU A 833 44.56 13.74 -37.71
C LEU A 833 43.36 13.31 -38.60
N ARG A 834 42.25 14.09 -38.65
CA ARG A 834 41.54 14.57 -39.88
C ARG A 834 40.00 14.80 -39.78
N ARG A 835 39.61 16.04 -40.13
CA ARG A 835 38.55 16.50 -41.09
C ARG A 835 37.11 15.93 -41.04
N ALA A 836 36.14 16.81 -40.74
CA ALA A 836 35.10 17.39 -41.67
C ALA A 836 34.13 18.26 -40.83
N LEU A 837 33.83 19.55 -41.10
CA LEU A 837 33.07 20.17 -42.21
C LEU A 837 31.63 19.61 -42.38
N ALA A 838 30.53 20.40 -42.40
CA ALA A 838 30.37 21.85 -42.17
C ALA A 838 28.87 22.31 -42.10
N ARG A 839 28.64 23.56 -41.60
CA ARG A 839 27.47 24.47 -41.83
C ARG A 839 26.13 24.08 -41.14
N HIS A 840 25.16 24.99 -40.85
CA HIS A 840 24.89 26.42 -41.14
C HIS A 840 24.53 27.19 -39.83
N ARG A 841 25.00 28.44 -39.55
CA ARG A 841 24.37 29.78 -39.82
C ARG A 841 22.93 29.95 -39.26
N LEU A 842 22.51 30.99 -38.52
CA LEU A 842 22.87 32.44 -38.38
C LEU A 842 22.69 32.96 -36.92
N ARG A 843 23.51 33.90 -36.38
CA ARG A 843 23.36 35.39 -36.21
C ARG A 843 22.07 35.87 -35.47
N ALA A 844 22.04 36.94 -34.64
CA ALA A 844 22.96 38.08 -34.38
C ALA A 844 22.86 38.59 -32.90
N LEU A 845 23.96 39.00 -32.23
CA LEU A 845 24.40 40.39 -31.93
C LEU A 845 23.42 41.25 -31.07
N HIS A 846 23.76 41.69 -29.85
CA HIS A 846 24.70 42.79 -29.60
C HIS A 846 25.36 42.80 -28.19
N ARG A 847 26.55 43.41 -28.11
CA ARG A 847 27.22 43.95 -26.90
C ARG A 847 27.68 45.39 -27.22
N PRO A 848 27.98 46.20 -26.20
CA PRO A 848 29.24 46.98 -26.20
C PRO A 848 30.17 46.58 -25.03
N ARG A 849 31.40 47.11 -25.06
CA ARG A 849 32.48 46.91 -24.08
C ARG A 849 32.83 48.21 -23.36
N HIS A 850 33.35 48.10 -22.15
CA HIS A 850 34.38 48.93 -21.51
C HIS A 850 35.12 47.96 -20.55
N GLN A 851 36.45 47.76 -20.49
CA GLN A 851 37.61 48.67 -20.36
C GLN A 851 37.43 49.69 -19.22
N GLY A 852 38.20 49.69 -18.13
CA GLY A 852 39.31 48.83 -17.69
C GLY A 852 40.01 49.49 -16.48
N GLY A 853 40.90 48.80 -15.77
CA GLY A 853 41.74 49.40 -14.71
C GLY A 853 42.02 48.50 -13.51
N ASP A 854 43.27 48.05 -13.39
CA ASP A 854 43.90 47.63 -12.11
C ASP A 854 44.44 48.88 -11.38
N ILE A 855 44.55 48.83 -10.04
CA ILE A 855 45.72 49.25 -9.22
C ILE A 855 45.41 49.07 -7.71
N ASP A 856 46.01 48.02 -7.15
CA ASP A 856 46.87 47.93 -5.94
C ASP A 856 46.59 48.69 -4.59
N ARG A 857 46.89 47.96 -3.49
CA ARG A 857 47.21 48.34 -2.07
C ARG A 857 46.15 48.84 -1.06
N GLY A 858 46.07 48.08 0.06
CA GLY A 858 46.68 48.58 1.32
C GLY A 858 45.82 48.60 2.60
N GLY A 859 46.31 47.95 3.67
CA GLY A 859 45.84 48.09 5.07
C GLY A 859 44.62 47.21 5.44
N GLY A 860 44.56 46.50 6.58
CA GLY A 860 45.44 46.50 7.76
C GLY A 860 44.77 47.14 8.96
N GLY A 861 44.10 46.34 9.80
CA GLY A 861 43.41 46.82 11.00
C GLY A 861 42.68 45.71 11.75
N GLU A 862 43.27 45.24 12.85
CA GLU A 862 42.59 44.38 13.83
C GLU A 862 41.75 45.23 14.78
N ALA A 863 40.53 44.79 15.07
CA ALA A 863 39.79 45.16 16.27
C ALA A 863 38.84 44.01 16.61
N GLY A 864 39.04 43.40 17.78
CA GLY A 864 38.13 42.38 18.29
C GLY A 864 36.97 43.01 19.06
N ASP A 865 35.77 42.44 18.92
CA ASP A 865 34.69 42.66 19.89
C ASP A 865 33.85 41.37 20.04
N GLN A 866 33.32 41.15 21.24
CA GLN A 866 32.66 39.93 21.67
C GLN A 866 31.14 39.99 21.36
N GLY A 867 30.70 39.31 20.31
CA GLY A 867 29.29 39.28 19.88
C GLY A 867 28.67 37.87 19.91
N ARG A 868 27.48 37.73 20.51
CA ARG A 868 26.78 36.45 20.74
C ARG A 868 26.31 35.77 19.44
N VAL A 869 26.24 34.44 19.50
CA VAL A 869 25.83 33.54 18.39
C VAL A 869 24.30 33.37 18.35
N PRO A 870 23.61 33.53 17.20
CA PRO A 870 22.27 33.01 17.00
C PRO A 870 22.30 31.55 16.53
N HIS A 871 21.47 30.70 17.15
CA HIS A 871 21.23 29.31 16.77
C HIS A 871 19.79 29.11 16.28
N LEU A 872 19.53 27.95 15.67
CA LEU A 872 18.16 27.46 15.45
C LEU A 872 17.42 27.39 16.79
N VAL A 873 16.29 28.10 16.92
CA VAL A 873 15.50 28.12 18.15
C VAL A 873 14.52 26.94 18.17
N PRO A 874 14.58 26.05 19.19
CA PRO A 874 13.57 25.02 19.38
C PRO A 874 12.24 25.66 19.82
N ILE A 875 11.12 25.12 19.37
CA ILE A 875 9.79 25.59 19.77
C ILE A 875 9.58 25.25 21.25
N GLN A 876 9.61 26.26 22.13
CA GLN A 876 9.13 26.07 23.50
C GLN A 876 7.59 25.97 23.51
N PRO A 877 7.00 25.04 24.27
CA PRO A 877 5.56 24.98 24.44
C PRO A 877 5.10 26.18 25.27
N VAL A 878 4.28 27.05 24.67
CA VAL A 878 3.61 28.13 25.40
C VAL A 878 2.64 27.49 26.40
N ALA A 879 2.91 27.65 27.70
CA ALA A 879 1.97 27.27 28.75
C ALA A 879 0.73 28.17 28.65
N GLY A 880 -0.46 27.56 28.66
CA GLY A 880 -1.72 28.31 28.67
C GLY A 880 -1.91 29.01 30.02
N GLY A 881 -1.52 30.28 30.10
CA GLY A 881 -1.87 31.15 31.21
C GLY A 881 -3.34 31.58 31.09
N ALA A 882 -4.15 31.26 32.09
CA ALA A 882 -5.50 31.78 32.21
C ALA A 882 -5.46 33.24 32.68
N GLY A 883 -6.35 34.08 32.11
CA GLY A 883 -6.66 35.42 32.62
C GLY A 883 -5.90 36.57 31.94
N HIS A 884 -6.50 37.16 30.91
CA HIS A 884 -6.87 38.59 30.91
C HIS A 884 -7.65 38.92 29.63
N GLU A 885 -8.95 39.21 29.77
CA GLU A 885 -9.72 39.91 28.73
C GLU A 885 -9.43 41.42 28.81
N PRO A 886 -9.22 42.11 27.67
CA PRO A 886 -9.53 43.52 27.53
C PRO A 886 -10.94 43.67 26.94
N ALA A 887 -11.83 44.33 27.68
CA ALA A 887 -13.20 44.60 27.23
C ALA A 887 -13.22 45.56 26.03
N LEU A 888 -14.05 45.26 25.03
CA LEU A 888 -14.48 46.22 24.02
C LEU A 888 -16.01 46.32 24.03
N ALA A 889 -16.50 47.35 24.71
CA ALA A 889 -17.90 47.73 24.70
C ALA A 889 -18.13 48.90 23.73
N GLY A 890 -19.22 48.83 22.97
CA GLY A 890 -19.83 49.98 22.30
C GLY A 890 -19.42 50.21 20.85
N LEU A 891 -20.31 49.84 19.92
CA LEU A 891 -20.93 50.77 18.96
C LEU A 891 -22.00 50.04 18.13
N GLU A 892 -23.26 50.49 18.24
CA GLU A 892 -24.42 50.06 17.45
C GLU A 892 -25.38 51.28 17.28
N PRO A 893 -26.38 51.29 16.38
CA PRO A 893 -26.15 51.69 14.99
C PRO A 893 -27.10 52.82 14.47
N ALA A 894 -26.77 53.40 13.31
CA ALA A 894 -27.65 54.27 12.52
C ALA A 894 -27.22 54.23 11.03
N GLY A 895 -28.06 54.34 10.00
CA GLY A 895 -29.53 54.40 9.88
C GLY A 895 -29.90 54.50 8.39
N ARG A 896 -31.03 53.93 7.94
CA ARG A 896 -31.48 53.97 6.51
C ARG A 896 -32.10 55.33 6.13
N PRO A 897 -32.04 55.75 4.85
CA PRO A 897 -33.13 55.51 3.87
C PRO A 897 -32.60 55.19 2.43
N ALA A 898 -33.34 54.79 1.39
CA ALA A 898 -34.73 54.32 1.18
C ALA A 898 -34.78 53.42 -0.09
N ALA A 899 -35.88 52.69 -0.32
CA ALA A 899 -36.14 51.87 -1.53
C ALA A 899 -36.84 52.70 -2.64
N PRO A 900 -37.05 52.17 -3.87
CA PRO A 900 -38.25 51.32 -4.12
C PRO A 900 -38.16 50.15 -5.16
N ILE A 901 -38.92 49.06 -4.88
CA ILE A 901 -39.88 48.34 -5.79
C ILE A 901 -39.33 47.48 -6.98
N PHE A 902 -39.83 46.30 -7.41
CA PHE A 902 -41.00 45.40 -7.16
C PHE A 902 -40.52 43.96 -6.79
N ALA A 903 -41.06 43.25 -5.79
CA ALA A 903 -42.18 42.25 -5.82
C ALA A 903 -41.97 40.96 -6.68
N GLY A 904 -42.27 39.74 -6.19
CA GLY A 904 -42.66 39.40 -4.82
C GLY A 904 -42.94 37.91 -4.49
N ARG A 905 -43.23 37.70 -3.19
CA ARG A 905 -44.22 36.79 -2.56
C ARG A 905 -44.00 35.26 -2.55
N GLU A 906 -43.15 34.84 -1.60
CA GLU A 906 -43.46 34.14 -0.32
C GLU A 906 -44.45 32.92 -0.18
N PRO A 907 -44.27 32.10 0.89
CA PRO A 907 -44.84 30.75 1.05
C PRO A 907 -45.90 30.68 2.18
N LEU A 908 -46.14 29.50 2.80
CA LEU A 908 -46.49 29.38 4.24
C LEU A 908 -46.37 27.94 4.83
N ARG A 909 -46.46 27.83 6.16
CA ARG A 909 -46.14 26.63 7.00
C ARG A 909 -47.38 25.92 7.58
N GLY A 910 -47.32 24.57 7.70
CA GLY A 910 -47.76 23.65 8.80
C GLY A 910 -49.12 23.80 9.52
N PRO A 911 -49.45 22.98 10.58
CA PRO A 911 -48.93 21.67 11.03
C PRO A 911 -50.06 20.56 11.13
N ALA A 912 -49.83 19.46 11.89
CA ALA A 912 -50.67 18.24 12.04
C ALA A 912 -51.84 18.37 13.09
N PRO A 913 -52.59 17.31 13.57
CA PRO A 913 -52.64 15.85 13.26
C PRO A 913 -54.08 15.21 13.19
N ALA A 914 -54.21 13.87 12.96
CA ALA A 914 -55.18 12.92 13.60
C ALA A 914 -55.44 11.59 12.82
N ALA A 915 -55.88 10.55 13.55
CA ALA A 915 -56.52 9.29 13.10
C ALA A 915 -57.70 8.97 14.07
N PRO A 916 -58.44 7.83 14.06
CA PRO A 916 -58.59 6.71 13.11
C PRO A 916 -60.08 6.30 12.82
N ARG A 917 -60.32 5.26 11.98
CA ARG A 917 -61.44 4.25 11.94
C ARG A 917 -61.49 3.63 10.51
N ALA A 918 -61.53 2.32 10.22
CA ALA A 918 -62.15 1.11 10.79
C ALA A 918 -63.59 0.79 10.32
N HIS A 919 -63.74 -0.16 9.37
CA HIS A 919 -64.80 -1.20 9.25
C HIS A 919 -64.54 -2.08 7.98
N ARG A 920 -64.53 -3.42 8.06
CA ARG A 920 -65.64 -4.42 7.81
C ARG A 920 -66.27 -4.30 6.40
N ARG A 921 -66.62 -5.38 5.66
CA ARG A 921 -66.57 -6.86 5.82
C ARG A 921 -67.04 -7.53 4.50
N GLU A 922 -66.70 -8.81 4.26
CA GLU A 922 -67.51 -9.85 3.55
C GLU A 922 -68.03 -9.57 2.09
N ALA A 923 -68.53 -10.52 1.29
CA ALA A 923 -68.22 -11.94 1.01
C ALA A 923 -69.04 -12.41 -0.23
N ALA A 924 -68.71 -13.59 -0.81
CA ALA A 924 -69.56 -14.43 -1.72
C ALA A 924 -69.90 -13.88 -3.14
N ALA A 925 -69.54 -14.56 -4.25
CA ALA A 925 -70.21 -15.70 -4.94
C ALA A 925 -71.35 -15.26 -5.91
N ALA A 926 -71.66 -15.86 -7.08
CA ALA A 926 -71.10 -16.91 -7.96
C ALA A 926 -71.67 -16.70 -9.41
N GLY A 927 -71.28 -17.36 -10.51
CA GLY A 927 -70.28 -18.40 -10.80
C GLY A 927 -70.81 -19.51 -11.74
N ALA A 928 -70.58 -19.46 -13.07
CA ALA A 928 -71.15 -20.42 -14.04
C ALA A 928 -70.22 -20.86 -15.21
N ARG A 929 -70.07 -22.21 -15.37
CA ARG A 929 -70.17 -23.05 -16.61
C ARG A 929 -69.45 -22.58 -17.92
N ARG A 930 -68.72 -23.38 -18.73
CA ARG A 930 -68.61 -24.86 -18.92
C ARG A 930 -67.37 -25.26 -19.79
N ARG A 931 -66.68 -26.36 -19.42
CA ARG A 931 -65.83 -27.37 -20.15
C ARG A 931 -65.32 -27.21 -21.62
N ARG A 932 -63.97 -27.42 -21.80
CA ARG A 932 -63.21 -28.23 -22.83
C ARG A 932 -63.22 -27.83 -24.34
N PRO A 933 -62.31 -28.33 -25.24
CA PRO A 933 -60.91 -28.82 -25.12
C PRO A 933 -59.94 -28.29 -26.26
N VAL A 934 -58.81 -28.96 -26.50
CA VAL A 934 -57.77 -28.78 -27.58
C VAL A 934 -58.07 -29.79 -28.77
N PRO A 935 -57.38 -29.94 -29.95
CA PRO A 935 -56.01 -29.50 -30.37
C PRO A 935 -55.68 -29.21 -31.89
N THR A 936 -54.37 -28.98 -32.19
CA THR A 936 -53.56 -29.30 -33.43
C THR A 936 -53.63 -28.57 -34.81
N LEU A 937 -52.42 -28.24 -35.32
CA LEU A 937 -51.84 -28.36 -36.71
C LEU A 937 -52.14 -27.41 -37.92
N ARG A 938 -51.02 -26.97 -38.58
CA ARG A 938 -50.63 -26.70 -40.03
C ARG A 938 -51.66 -26.79 -41.20
N PRO A 939 -51.36 -26.34 -42.47
CA PRO A 939 -50.25 -25.58 -43.09
C PRO A 939 -50.74 -24.41 -44.04
N PRO A 940 -49.96 -23.95 -45.07
CA PRO A 940 -50.27 -24.34 -46.47
C PRO A 940 -49.05 -24.58 -47.42
N GLN A 941 -49.29 -24.98 -48.68
CA GLN A 941 -48.29 -25.43 -49.69
C GLN A 941 -48.57 -24.95 -51.14
N ARG A 942 -47.49 -24.79 -51.95
CA ARG A 942 -47.38 -24.83 -53.45
C ARG A 942 -48.06 -23.67 -54.25
N ALA A 943 -47.67 -23.31 -55.49
CA ALA A 943 -46.90 -23.94 -56.59
C ALA A 943 -45.87 -22.95 -57.24
N ALA A 944 -44.72 -23.32 -57.84
CA ALA A 944 -44.44 -23.90 -59.18
C ALA A 944 -45.10 -23.14 -60.36
N ARG A 945 -44.52 -22.75 -61.53
CA ARG A 945 -43.35 -23.11 -62.40
C ARG A 945 -42.95 -21.87 -63.28
N ALA A 946 -41.93 -21.80 -64.17
CA ALA A 946 -40.56 -22.37 -64.31
C ALA A 946 -39.84 -21.81 -65.60
N GLN A 947 -38.50 -21.93 -65.71
CA GLN A 947 -37.62 -21.79 -66.91
C GLN A 947 -37.35 -20.39 -67.55
N GLY A 948 -36.09 -20.11 -67.96
CA GLY A 948 -35.75 -18.84 -68.69
C GLY A 948 -34.29 -18.50 -69.08
N ARG A 949 -33.44 -19.48 -69.40
CA ARG A 949 -32.07 -19.39 -70.03
C ARG A 949 -31.49 -18.05 -70.60
N ARG A 950 -30.16 -17.88 -70.38
CA ARG A 950 -29.11 -17.27 -71.28
C ARG A 950 -29.09 -15.72 -71.41
N ARG A 951 -27.99 -15.01 -71.77
CA ARG A 951 -26.56 -15.30 -72.09
C ARG A 951 -25.73 -13.99 -72.12
N ARG A 952 -24.45 -14.02 -71.68
CA ARG A 952 -23.26 -13.25 -72.22
C ARG A 952 -23.37 -11.68 -72.20
N ARG A 953 -22.31 -10.85 -72.29
CA ARG A 953 -20.84 -11.00 -72.48
C ARG A 953 -20.13 -9.70 -71.98
N ARG A 954 -18.83 -9.78 -71.64
CA ARG A 954 -17.66 -8.95 -72.09
C ARG A 954 -17.92 -7.50 -72.61
N ARG A 955 -17.04 -6.50 -72.46
CA ARG A 955 -15.66 -6.34 -71.89
C ARG A 955 -15.26 -4.85 -71.97
N GLU A 956 -14.16 -4.45 -71.30
CA GLU A 956 -13.26 -3.31 -71.65
C GLU A 956 -13.85 -1.87 -71.64
N GLY A 957 -13.10 -0.79 -71.34
CA GLY A 957 -11.74 -0.69 -70.78
C GLY A 957 -11.15 0.74 -70.85
N ARG A 958 -10.13 1.00 -70.01
CA ARG A 958 -9.05 2.03 -70.11
C ARG A 958 -9.35 3.56 -70.09
N ARG A 959 -8.66 4.24 -69.14
CA ARG A 959 -7.81 5.48 -69.26
C ARG A 959 -8.42 6.73 -69.97
N SER A 960 -8.32 8.00 -69.51
CA SER A 960 -7.22 8.75 -68.86
C SER A 960 -7.59 10.24 -68.70
N GLN A 961 -6.96 10.93 -67.72
CA GLN A 961 -6.64 12.38 -67.66
C GLN A 961 -7.74 13.46 -67.75
N GLY A 962 -7.64 14.47 -66.87
CA GLY A 962 -8.17 15.82 -67.13
C GLY A 962 -8.55 16.64 -65.89
N GLY A 963 -7.92 17.82 -65.72
CA GLY A 963 -8.48 19.00 -65.04
C GLY A 963 -8.63 18.95 -63.52
N GLY A 964 -7.88 19.81 -62.80
CA GLY A 964 -8.09 20.02 -61.36
C GLY A 964 -8.94 21.26 -61.07
N HIS A 965 -9.51 21.32 -59.86
CA HIS A 965 -9.90 22.57 -59.20
C HIS A 965 -9.62 22.46 -57.70
N ARG A 966 -9.14 23.55 -57.09
CA ARG A 966 -9.02 23.68 -55.63
C ARG A 966 -10.40 23.80 -55.00
N LEU A 967 -10.60 23.16 -53.85
CA LEU A 967 -11.43 23.63 -52.74
C LEU A 967 -10.95 22.92 -51.46
N GLU A 968 -10.95 23.61 -50.32
CA GLU A 968 -10.49 23.07 -49.03
C GLU A 968 -11.55 22.13 -48.41
N PRO A 969 -11.14 21.07 -47.68
CA PRO A 969 -12.07 20.19 -47.00
C PRO A 969 -12.47 20.73 -45.62
N SER A 970 -13.66 21.30 -45.51
CA SER A 970 -14.42 21.24 -44.25
C SER A 970 -15.31 19.99 -44.30
N GLY A 971 -15.05 19.02 -43.42
CA GLY A 971 -15.75 17.73 -43.45
C GLY A 971 -15.54 16.96 -42.16
N SER A 972 -16.62 16.77 -41.42
CA SER A 972 -16.65 16.01 -40.18
C SER A 972 -16.41 14.52 -40.42
N ALA A 973 -15.65 13.89 -39.52
CA ALA A 973 -15.69 12.44 -39.32
C ALA A 973 -15.49 12.14 -37.84
N TYR A 974 -16.39 11.32 -37.31
CA TYR A 974 -16.44 10.82 -35.94
C TYR A 974 -15.09 10.24 -35.47
N HIS A 975 -14.51 10.81 -34.42
CA HIS A 975 -13.52 10.11 -33.61
C HIS A 975 -14.24 9.30 -32.51
N LEU A 976 -14.38 8.01 -32.77
CA LEU A 976 -14.29 7.01 -31.70
C LEU A 976 -12.81 6.82 -31.39
N TRP A 977 -12.43 7.03 -30.12
CA TRP A 977 -11.60 6.18 -29.24
C TRP A 977 -11.19 7.00 -28.01
#